data_AF-A0A976H4S7-F1
#
_entry.id   AF-A0A976H4S7-F1
#
_cell.length_a   1.000
_cell.length_b   1.000
_cell.length_c   1.000
_cell.angle_alpha   90.00
_cell.angle_beta   90.00
_cell.angle_gamma   90.00
#
_symmetry.space_group_name_H-M   'P 1'
#
loop_
_entity.id
_entity.type
_entity.pdbx_description
1 polymer ?
#
loop_
_entity_poly.entity_id
_entity_poly.type
_entity_poly.pdbx_seq_one_letter_code
_entity_poly.pdbx_strand_id
1 'polypeptide(L)'
;MRNFLLLALLCVAVAVQAQKKPLDHSVYDGWQTVAERVLSANGQFMAFTVNPQEGDGVLYVKKTSGETIQTIERGYGVEISDDSRFLVCRIRPLYKATREARIQKKRPDDMPKDSLAILDLTSGKLEKIPRIKSFKWADENRQFLVYHLEKALPTAARPRTEPDSLARITAMVSRADSLVKLADSLRNKAAEAQAKGLSVLQINNRPVAAPRSPEEPVEEGTELVILDLKTGKKFSIPLVSEYVFNKKGTVLAIETTRKNGDPKSAATVWVCALSTAKPQAILQGFQDAKNYRWDEAGQQLAFVADRDSSTKALSKNFKLYYWKGSDSAQAVVENKTNGTSKWAAITEFSAPSFSASGERFFVGLGQLYPPKDTSLPDFDRVNVDVWHYKEDYLQTAQIKNADQELRRTALARVDLNGGRVLPLGTPDFRQLILTQEGDGEMFYGLNDAGKRVESQWQGYTLYDLYWINPKTGERGLITKDFKGSLSASTTGQFLLQYDEPKKQYRNFDARSRQSVVLAQDIKYPLYDIETDVPDDPNAYGVMAWTEKDEAVLVYDQFDIWQLDPAGKKPAICLTNGKGRQNSLVFRQVVLDREERFIKPGQTLLLSVFNQKDKGSGAVTQVYGKPFVWKENTALTQPLRMANFAKAKLAPVLAFSTETYQRSANVQVLDNMDAVQEKAQSATVLFQPNAQQAQYNWGSAELFKWKAYTGKETEGIVYKPEGFDPKKKYPMIVYFYERSNNTLHGYRAPSPTASALNIPFFVSRGYVVFVPDIWYKTGYPGQSAYDYIVSGTRAVVKQGYVDSTKMGLQGQSWGGYQIVYLITKTNLYAAAWAGAPVA
;
A
#
# COMPACT_ATOMS: atom_id res chain seq x y z
N MET A 1 18.16 -50.49 -59.84
CA MET A 1 17.16 -49.46 -59.46
C MET A 1 16.43 -49.84 -58.16
N ARG A 2 17.15 -50.15 -57.07
CA ARG A 2 16.56 -50.63 -55.80
C ARG A 2 17.06 -49.86 -54.56
N ASN A 3 17.88 -48.82 -54.76
CA ASN A 3 18.43 -47.98 -53.70
C ASN A 3 17.93 -46.52 -53.73
N PHE A 4 17.05 -46.15 -54.67
CA PHE A 4 16.51 -44.79 -54.77
C PHE A 4 15.13 -44.61 -54.11
N LEU A 5 14.46 -45.70 -53.69
CA LEU A 5 13.15 -45.64 -53.02
C LEU A 5 13.23 -45.60 -51.49
N LEU A 6 14.42 -45.84 -50.90
CA LEU A 6 14.62 -45.81 -49.45
C LEU A 6 15.06 -44.44 -48.91
N LEU A 7 15.51 -43.51 -49.77
CA LEU A 7 15.88 -42.15 -49.36
C LEU A 7 14.72 -41.15 -49.44
N ALA A 8 13.62 -41.47 -50.12
CA ALA A 8 12.44 -40.60 -50.23
C ALA A 8 11.46 -40.71 -49.05
N LEU A 9 11.68 -41.66 -48.12
CA LEU A 9 10.81 -41.91 -46.97
C LEU A 9 11.36 -41.34 -45.63
N LEU A 10 12.52 -40.67 -45.64
CA LEU A 10 13.15 -40.14 -44.42
C LEU A 10 13.02 -38.61 -44.21
N CYS A 11 12.22 -37.91 -45.03
CA CYS A 11 12.02 -36.45 -44.92
C CYS A 11 10.56 -36.06 -44.62
N VAL A 12 9.82 -36.86 -43.86
CA VAL A 12 8.61 -36.38 -43.18
C VAL A 12 8.98 -36.12 -41.72
N ALA A 13 9.50 -34.93 -41.46
CA ALA A 13 9.52 -34.38 -40.12
C ALA A 13 8.05 -34.09 -39.74
N VAL A 14 7.35 -35.11 -39.24
CA VAL A 14 6.07 -34.92 -38.56
C VAL A 14 6.39 -34.08 -37.32
N ALA A 15 6.10 -32.78 -37.39
CA ALA A 15 5.94 -31.98 -36.20
C ALA A 15 4.73 -32.56 -35.46
N VAL A 16 4.97 -33.54 -34.59
CA VAL A 16 3.99 -34.00 -33.61
C VAL A 16 3.75 -32.81 -32.69
N GLN A 17 2.74 -32.00 -32.98
CA GLN A 17 2.22 -31.06 -32.00
C GLN A 17 1.67 -31.91 -30.85
N ALA A 18 2.40 -31.96 -29.75
CA ALA A 18 1.94 -32.59 -28.52
C ALA A 18 0.56 -32.00 -28.17
N GLN A 19 -0.42 -32.86 -27.96
CA GLN A 19 -1.77 -32.45 -27.60
C GLN A 19 -1.72 -31.65 -26.29
N LYS A 20 -2.25 -30.44 -26.30
CA LYS A 20 -2.34 -29.60 -25.10
C LYS A 20 -3.11 -30.34 -24.00
N LYS A 21 -2.66 -30.17 -22.76
CA LYS A 21 -3.26 -30.82 -21.59
C LYS A 21 -4.18 -29.87 -20.81
N PRO A 22 -5.20 -30.37 -20.11
CA PRO A 22 -5.96 -29.54 -19.19
C PRO A 22 -5.08 -29.05 -18.01
N LEU A 23 -5.34 -27.85 -17.51
CA LEU A 23 -4.74 -27.29 -16.29
C LEU A 23 -5.08 -28.16 -15.08
N ASP A 24 -4.10 -28.61 -14.31
CA ASP A 24 -4.28 -29.26 -13.00
C ASP A 24 -3.63 -28.43 -11.88
N HIS A 25 -3.71 -28.86 -10.62
CA HIS A 25 -3.19 -28.10 -9.48
C HIS A 25 -1.65 -27.97 -9.47
N SER A 26 -0.92 -28.79 -10.23
CA SER A 26 0.55 -28.73 -10.26
C SER A 26 1.08 -27.45 -10.92
N VAL A 27 0.23 -26.71 -11.63
CA VAL A 27 0.62 -25.49 -12.36
C VAL A 27 0.73 -24.25 -11.48
N TYR A 28 0.10 -24.26 -10.29
CA TYR A 28 -0.13 -23.06 -9.49
C TYR A 28 1.18 -22.42 -9.03
N ASP A 29 2.03 -23.19 -8.36
CA ASP A 29 3.26 -22.67 -7.75
C ASP A 29 4.18 -22.01 -8.78
N GLY A 30 4.28 -22.60 -9.98
CA GLY A 30 5.14 -22.12 -11.06
C GLY A 30 4.55 -21.01 -11.93
N TRP A 31 3.28 -20.63 -11.76
CA TRP A 31 2.69 -19.58 -12.59
C TRP A 31 3.28 -18.21 -12.25
N GLN A 32 3.73 -17.49 -13.28
CA GLN A 32 4.52 -16.29 -13.12
C GLN A 32 3.65 -15.04 -13.17
N THR A 33 4.00 -14.06 -12.35
CA THR A 33 3.45 -12.70 -12.40
C THR A 33 4.59 -11.70 -12.51
N VAL A 34 4.43 -10.71 -13.40
CA VAL A 34 5.29 -9.53 -13.43
C VAL A 34 4.85 -8.59 -12.32
N ALA A 35 5.75 -8.28 -11.40
CA ALA A 35 5.48 -7.40 -10.26
C ALA A 35 6.16 -6.04 -10.41
N GLU A 36 7.10 -5.68 -9.52
CA GLU A 36 7.81 -4.39 -9.52
C GLU A 36 8.29 -4.02 -10.94
N ARG A 37 8.12 -2.75 -11.33
CA ARG A 37 8.56 -2.17 -12.61
C ARG A 37 9.20 -0.81 -12.35
N VAL A 38 10.41 -0.60 -12.84
CA VAL A 38 11.14 0.67 -12.71
C VAL A 38 11.75 1.02 -14.06
N LEU A 39 11.43 2.21 -14.56
CA LEU A 39 11.99 2.79 -15.77
C LEU A 39 13.04 3.84 -15.37
N SER A 40 14.21 3.82 -16.00
CA SER A 40 15.27 4.78 -15.71
C SER A 40 14.85 6.20 -16.09
N ALA A 41 15.43 7.20 -15.43
CA ALA A 41 15.08 8.60 -15.67
C ALA A 41 15.28 9.01 -17.15
N ASN A 42 16.33 8.50 -17.79
CA ASN A 42 16.61 8.73 -19.21
C ASN A 42 15.83 7.81 -20.18
N GLY A 43 15.01 6.88 -19.68
CA GLY A 43 14.20 5.96 -20.49
C GLY A 43 14.99 4.89 -21.26
N GLN A 44 16.28 4.71 -20.98
CA GLN A 44 17.12 3.72 -21.67
C GLN A 44 17.06 2.32 -21.05
N PHE A 45 16.71 2.22 -19.76
CA PHE A 45 16.72 0.97 -19.01
C PHE A 45 15.40 0.72 -18.31
N MET A 46 14.97 -0.53 -18.29
CA MET A 46 13.82 -0.98 -17.54
C MET A 46 14.19 -2.20 -16.71
N ALA A 47 13.85 -2.14 -15.43
CA ALA A 47 13.99 -3.25 -14.51
C ALA A 47 12.61 -3.74 -14.06
N PHE A 48 12.41 -5.05 -14.00
CA PHE A 48 11.16 -5.63 -13.52
C PHE A 48 11.34 -7.01 -12.92
N THR A 49 10.51 -7.35 -11.94
CA THR A 49 10.55 -8.67 -11.29
C THR A 49 9.51 -9.61 -11.87
N VAL A 50 9.88 -10.88 -12.02
CA VAL A 50 9.01 -11.98 -12.44
C VAL A 50 9.03 -13.01 -11.32
N ASN A 51 7.90 -13.16 -10.63
CA ASN A 51 7.81 -14.02 -9.46
C ASN A 51 6.87 -15.20 -9.75
N PRO A 52 7.27 -16.44 -9.41
CA PRO A 52 6.31 -17.55 -9.29
C PRO A 52 5.36 -17.28 -8.11
N GLN A 53 4.24 -18.00 -8.06
CA GLN A 53 3.34 -17.92 -6.91
C GLN A 53 4.02 -18.42 -5.63
N GLU A 54 4.79 -19.51 -5.74
CA GLU A 54 5.65 -20.01 -4.66
C GLU A 54 7.05 -20.32 -5.20
N GLY A 55 8.09 -19.74 -4.56
CA GLY A 55 9.48 -19.99 -4.91
C GLY A 55 10.31 -18.72 -5.09
N ASP A 56 11.43 -18.87 -5.79
CA ASP A 56 12.40 -17.81 -6.02
C ASP A 56 12.06 -17.07 -7.33
N GLY A 57 11.87 -15.75 -7.23
CA GLY A 57 11.64 -14.87 -8.38
C GLY A 57 12.93 -14.36 -9.01
N VAL A 58 12.79 -13.66 -10.14
CA VAL A 58 13.92 -13.15 -10.93
C VAL A 58 13.73 -11.67 -11.25
N LEU A 59 14.76 -10.85 -11.02
CA LEU A 59 14.82 -9.47 -11.50
C LEU A 59 15.49 -9.45 -12.87
N TYR A 60 14.79 -8.90 -13.86
CA TYR A 60 15.33 -8.65 -15.20
C TYR A 60 15.72 -7.18 -15.31
N VAL A 61 16.90 -6.92 -15.86
CA VAL A 61 17.38 -5.57 -16.21
C VAL A 61 17.64 -5.55 -17.70
N LYS A 62 16.87 -4.75 -18.43
CA LYS A 62 16.91 -4.68 -19.89
C LYS A 62 17.07 -3.24 -20.37
N LYS A 63 17.68 -3.07 -21.54
CA LYS A 63 17.54 -1.84 -22.32
C LYS A 63 16.12 -1.76 -22.87
N THR A 64 15.62 -0.55 -23.08
CA THR A 64 14.30 -0.33 -23.72
C THR A 64 14.29 -0.75 -25.20
N SER A 65 15.47 -1.00 -25.80
CA SER A 65 15.60 -1.67 -27.10
C SER A 65 15.35 -3.19 -27.07
N GLY A 66 15.22 -3.82 -25.89
CA GLY A 66 14.96 -5.25 -25.73
C GLY A 66 16.17 -6.09 -25.29
N GLU A 67 17.38 -5.54 -25.41
CA GLU A 67 18.63 -6.19 -25.00
C GLU A 67 18.66 -6.45 -23.48
N THR A 68 19.06 -7.64 -23.06
CA THR A 68 19.19 -7.98 -21.63
C THR A 68 20.58 -7.60 -21.14
N ILE A 69 20.64 -6.76 -20.11
CA ILE A 69 21.90 -6.34 -19.48
C ILE A 69 22.30 -7.35 -18.41
N GLN A 70 21.35 -7.67 -17.52
CA GLN A 70 21.61 -8.54 -16.38
C GLN A 70 20.33 -9.21 -15.90
N THR A 71 20.49 -10.40 -15.34
CA THR A 71 19.47 -11.11 -14.58
C THR A 71 19.97 -11.31 -13.15
N ILE A 72 19.15 -10.97 -12.16
CA ILE A 72 19.48 -11.08 -10.74
C ILE A 72 18.46 -12.01 -10.07
N GLU A 73 18.90 -13.24 -9.82
CA GLU A 73 18.13 -14.25 -9.07
C GLU A 73 17.72 -13.71 -7.70
N ARG A 74 16.43 -13.83 -7.37
CA ARG A 74 15.80 -13.37 -6.11
C ARG A 74 15.89 -11.86 -5.88
N GLY A 75 16.19 -11.09 -6.94
CA GLY A 75 16.23 -9.64 -6.91
C GLY A 75 14.85 -9.01 -6.67
N TYR A 76 14.76 -8.01 -5.80
CA TYR A 76 13.54 -7.24 -5.52
C TYR A 76 13.88 -5.90 -4.83
N GLY A 77 12.90 -5.01 -4.66
CA GLY A 77 13.13 -3.68 -4.11
C GLY A 77 14.10 -2.89 -4.97
N VAL A 78 13.87 -2.89 -6.28
CA VAL A 78 14.76 -2.28 -7.26
C VAL A 78 14.59 -0.77 -7.30
N GLU A 79 15.71 -0.05 -7.32
CA GLU A 79 15.78 1.39 -7.56
C GLU A 79 16.88 1.69 -8.60
N ILE A 80 16.72 2.76 -9.37
CA ILE A 80 17.72 3.24 -10.34
C ILE A 80 18.12 4.68 -9.95
N SER A 81 19.42 5.00 -10.04
CA SER A 81 19.94 6.34 -9.75
C SER A 81 19.41 7.39 -10.74
N ASP A 82 19.37 8.67 -10.33
CA ASP A 82 18.83 9.75 -11.15
C ASP A 82 19.59 9.97 -12.47
N ASP A 83 20.90 9.72 -12.46
CA ASP A 83 21.76 9.73 -13.64
C ASP A 83 21.63 8.46 -14.51
N SER A 84 20.75 7.53 -14.12
CA SER A 84 20.48 6.26 -14.80
C SER A 84 21.71 5.36 -14.95
N ARG A 85 22.76 5.55 -14.13
CA ARG A 85 24.00 4.77 -14.20
C ARG A 85 24.00 3.55 -13.28
N PHE A 86 23.41 3.64 -12.10
CA PHE A 86 23.44 2.57 -11.10
C PHE A 86 22.04 2.04 -10.84
N LEU A 87 21.95 0.72 -10.68
CA LEU A 87 20.77 0.03 -10.19
C LEU A 87 21.13 -0.67 -8.88
N VAL A 88 20.27 -0.50 -7.87
CA VAL A 88 20.44 -1.14 -6.56
C VAL A 88 19.19 -1.96 -6.27
N CYS A 89 19.38 -3.18 -5.76
CA CYS A 89 18.26 -4.03 -5.33
C CYS A 89 18.67 -4.94 -4.18
N ARG A 90 17.68 -5.48 -3.47
CA ARG A 90 17.87 -6.56 -2.50
C ARG A 90 17.82 -7.91 -3.21
N ILE A 91 18.44 -8.91 -2.60
CA ILE A 91 18.38 -10.31 -3.01
C ILE A 91 17.85 -11.10 -1.82
N ARG A 92 16.69 -11.75 -1.98
CA ARG A 92 16.13 -12.61 -0.92
C ARG A 92 17.03 -13.82 -0.67
N PRO A 93 17.10 -14.36 0.55
CA PRO A 93 17.61 -15.70 0.77
C PRO A 93 16.79 -16.72 -0.03
N LEU A 94 17.39 -17.89 -0.32
CA LEU A 94 16.70 -18.97 -1.03
C LEU A 94 15.39 -19.31 -0.29
N TYR A 95 14.30 -19.47 -1.05
CA TYR A 95 13.00 -19.83 -0.49
C TYR A 95 13.10 -21.09 0.38
N LYS A 96 13.76 -22.14 -0.14
CA LYS A 96 13.99 -23.41 0.56
C LYS A 96 14.74 -23.22 1.89
N ALA A 97 15.83 -22.45 1.89
CA ALA A 97 16.63 -22.21 3.10
C ALA A 97 15.85 -21.45 4.17
N THR A 98 15.04 -20.47 3.75
CA THR A 98 14.18 -19.69 4.66
C THR A 98 13.08 -20.57 5.26
N ARG A 99 12.45 -21.42 4.45
CA ARG A 99 11.44 -22.38 4.89
C ARG A 99 12.02 -23.40 5.88
N GLU A 100 13.18 -23.97 5.59
CA GLU A 100 13.89 -24.89 6.50
C GLU A 100 14.26 -24.21 7.82
N ALA A 101 14.75 -22.97 7.79
CA ALA A 101 15.06 -22.21 9.01
C ALA A 101 13.82 -21.94 9.88
N ARG A 102 12.66 -21.67 9.26
CA ARG A 102 11.38 -21.52 9.96
C ARG A 102 10.91 -22.84 10.57
N ILE A 103 11.00 -23.95 9.85
CA ILE A 103 10.68 -25.29 10.35
C ILE A 103 11.56 -25.63 11.57
N GLN A 104 12.85 -25.26 11.52
CA GLN A 104 13.80 -25.41 12.63
C GLN A 104 13.63 -24.38 13.75
N LYS A 105 12.66 -23.45 13.65
CA LYS A 105 12.40 -22.37 14.63
C LYS A 105 13.67 -21.59 15.01
N LYS A 106 14.53 -21.29 14.02
CA LYS A 106 15.75 -20.51 14.26
C LYS A 106 15.43 -19.13 14.83
N ARG A 107 16.34 -18.61 15.68
CA ARG A 107 16.23 -17.24 16.23
C ARG A 107 16.34 -16.21 15.10
N PRO A 108 15.79 -14.99 15.25
CA PRO A 108 15.85 -13.95 14.22
C PRO A 108 17.26 -13.65 13.68
N ASP A 109 18.29 -13.67 14.53
CA ASP A 109 19.70 -13.43 14.13
C ASP A 109 20.29 -14.58 13.30
N ASP A 110 19.78 -15.80 13.49
CA ASP A 110 20.20 -17.04 12.82
C ASP A 110 19.40 -17.31 11.53
N MET A 111 18.39 -16.49 11.24
CA MET A 111 17.62 -16.57 9.99
C MET A 111 18.50 -16.18 8.79
N PRO A 112 18.32 -16.82 7.62
CA PRO A 112 18.90 -16.33 6.37
C PRO A 112 18.52 -14.86 6.15
N LYS A 113 19.50 -14.04 5.80
CA LYS A 113 19.35 -12.58 5.63
C LYS A 113 19.47 -12.19 4.17
N ASP A 114 18.88 -11.05 3.82
CA ASP A 114 18.98 -10.51 2.47
C ASP A 114 20.42 -10.09 2.16
N SER A 115 20.71 -10.02 0.87
CA SER A 115 21.93 -9.39 0.34
C SER A 115 21.56 -8.16 -0.48
N LEU A 116 22.51 -7.25 -0.68
CA LEU A 116 22.39 -6.11 -1.58
C LEU A 116 23.08 -6.42 -2.90
N ALA A 117 22.55 -5.90 -4.00
CA ALA A 117 23.18 -5.94 -5.31
C ALA A 117 23.31 -4.51 -5.83
N ILE A 118 24.49 -4.15 -6.34
CA ILE A 118 24.78 -2.86 -6.96
C ILE A 118 25.28 -3.15 -8.38
N LEU A 119 24.54 -2.70 -9.37
CA LEU A 119 24.81 -2.89 -10.78
C LEU A 119 25.16 -1.55 -11.44
N ASP A 120 26.33 -1.43 -12.03
CA ASP A 120 26.65 -0.33 -12.95
C ASP A 120 26.08 -0.69 -14.34
N LEU A 121 25.04 0.04 -14.77
CA LEU A 121 24.30 -0.19 -16.01
C LEU A 121 25.10 0.12 -17.27
N THR A 122 26.21 0.86 -17.15
CA THR A 122 27.09 1.21 -18.28
C THR A 122 28.11 0.11 -18.53
N SER A 123 28.73 -0.41 -17.47
CA SER A 123 29.76 -1.46 -17.55
C SER A 123 29.23 -2.88 -17.42
N GLY A 124 28.01 -3.06 -16.90
CA GLY A 124 27.44 -4.37 -16.53
C GLY A 124 28.04 -4.97 -15.25
N LYS A 125 28.91 -4.25 -14.54
CA LYS A 125 29.58 -4.76 -13.33
C LYS A 125 28.59 -4.88 -12.17
N LEU A 126 28.49 -6.08 -11.59
CA LEU A 126 27.62 -6.40 -10.46
C LEU A 126 28.43 -6.67 -9.17
N GLU A 127 28.22 -5.87 -8.13
CA GLU A 127 28.73 -6.09 -6.77
C GLU A 127 27.60 -6.63 -5.88
N LYS A 128 27.89 -7.64 -5.04
CA LYS A 128 26.94 -8.21 -4.08
C LYS A 128 27.49 -8.10 -2.66
N ILE A 129 26.68 -7.58 -1.75
CA ILE A 129 27.04 -7.40 -0.34
C ILE A 129 26.10 -8.29 0.50
N PRO A 130 26.62 -9.29 1.22
CA PRO A 130 25.77 -10.21 1.99
C PRO A 130 25.26 -9.58 3.29
N ARG A 131 24.17 -10.14 3.82
CA ARG A 131 23.65 -9.87 5.18
C ARG A 131 23.37 -8.38 5.45
N ILE A 132 22.51 -7.78 4.64
CA ILE A 132 22.01 -6.43 4.91
C ILE A 132 20.70 -6.47 5.71
N LYS A 133 20.54 -5.51 6.62
CA LYS A 133 19.29 -5.23 7.33
C LYS A 133 18.39 -4.33 6.47
N SER A 134 18.99 -3.29 5.88
CA SER A 134 18.29 -2.34 5.00
C SER A 134 19.26 -1.60 4.08
N PHE A 135 18.73 -0.93 3.05
CA PHE A 135 19.41 0.11 2.31
C PHE A 135 18.44 1.28 2.08
N LYS A 136 18.96 2.48 1.85
CA LYS A 136 18.19 3.65 1.42
C LYS A 136 19.01 4.51 0.45
N TRP A 137 18.29 5.16 -0.45
CA TRP A 137 18.70 6.37 -1.12
C TRP A 137 17.91 7.57 -0.60
N ALA A 138 18.34 8.77 -0.96
CA ALA A 138 17.52 9.96 -0.83
C ALA A 138 16.52 10.07 -1.99
N ASP A 139 15.51 10.90 -1.81
CA ASP A 139 14.39 11.02 -2.76
C ASP A 139 14.79 11.68 -4.08
N GLU A 140 15.67 12.70 -4.04
CA GLU A 140 16.03 13.49 -5.23
C GLU A 140 17.47 13.30 -5.74
N ASN A 141 18.39 12.84 -4.89
CA ASN A 141 19.80 12.69 -5.27
C ASN A 141 20.35 11.34 -4.80
N ARG A 142 20.41 10.40 -5.74
CA ARG A 142 20.82 9.01 -5.52
C ARG A 142 22.31 8.76 -5.69
N GLN A 143 23.16 9.78 -5.48
CA GLN A 143 24.62 9.61 -5.52
C GLN A 143 25.14 8.74 -4.36
N PHE A 144 24.66 8.97 -3.15
CA PHE A 144 25.15 8.29 -1.94
C PHE A 144 24.20 7.15 -1.56
N LEU A 145 24.68 5.93 -1.67
CA LEU A 145 23.96 4.74 -1.21
C LEU A 145 24.30 4.47 0.26
N VAL A 146 23.29 4.34 1.11
CA VAL A 146 23.48 3.94 2.51
C VAL A 146 22.88 2.58 2.73
N TYR A 147 23.67 1.66 3.29
CA TYR A 147 23.20 0.34 3.67
C TYR A 147 23.62 -0.03 5.09
N HIS A 148 22.71 -0.72 5.79
CA HIS A 148 22.86 -1.11 7.19
C HIS A 148 23.07 -2.61 7.25
N LEU A 149 24.16 -3.04 7.88
CA LEU A 149 24.54 -4.44 7.97
C LEU A 149 23.84 -5.14 9.14
N GLU A 150 23.60 -6.44 9.00
CA GLU A 150 23.18 -7.30 10.10
C GLU A 150 24.36 -7.60 11.04
N LYS A 151 24.08 -8.09 12.25
CA LYS A 151 25.13 -8.58 13.15
C LYS A 151 25.96 -9.65 12.44
N ALA A 152 27.27 -9.54 12.57
CA ALA A 152 28.20 -10.54 12.06
C ALA A 152 27.86 -11.90 12.67
N LEU A 153 27.93 -12.97 11.86
CA LEU A 153 27.79 -14.31 12.40
C LEU A 153 28.92 -14.54 13.41
N PRO A 154 28.66 -15.22 14.54
CA PRO A 154 29.73 -15.63 15.44
C PRO A 154 30.75 -16.42 14.61
N THR A 155 32.03 -16.05 14.67
CA THR A 155 33.10 -16.92 14.19
C THR A 155 32.90 -18.29 14.83
N ALA A 156 32.96 -19.35 14.02
CA ALA A 156 32.65 -20.73 14.42
C ALA A 156 33.13 -20.96 15.86
N ALA A 157 32.18 -21.27 16.75
CA ALA A 157 32.48 -21.48 18.15
C ALA A 157 33.67 -22.44 18.23
N ARG A 158 34.72 -22.06 18.97
CA ARG A 158 35.74 -23.01 19.42
C ARG A 158 34.98 -24.25 19.91
N PRO A 159 35.37 -25.47 19.48
CA PRO A 159 34.65 -26.67 19.85
C PRO A 159 34.42 -26.63 21.35
N ARG A 160 33.14 -26.64 21.77
CA ARG A 160 32.81 -26.80 23.17
C ARG A 160 33.40 -28.15 23.56
N THR A 161 34.53 -28.15 24.25
CA THR A 161 34.97 -29.31 25.02
C THR A 161 33.79 -29.68 25.89
N GLU A 162 33.22 -30.86 25.67
CA GLU A 162 32.22 -31.39 26.59
C GLU A 162 32.83 -31.34 27.99
N PRO A 163 32.16 -30.72 28.97
CA PRO A 163 32.64 -30.77 30.33
C PRO A 163 32.67 -32.24 30.76
N ASP A 164 33.84 -32.69 31.23
CA ASP A 164 34.03 -34.02 31.79
C ASP A 164 32.87 -34.35 32.76
N SER A 165 32.47 -35.61 32.74
CA SER A 165 31.49 -36.24 33.62
C SER A 165 31.56 -35.76 35.07
N LEU A 166 32.77 -35.53 35.59
CA LEU A 166 33.02 -34.94 36.91
C LEU A 166 32.45 -33.50 37.05
N ALA A 167 32.69 -32.61 36.09
CA ALA A 167 32.19 -31.24 36.13
C ALA A 167 30.65 -31.18 35.99
N ARG A 168 30.04 -32.11 35.24
CA ARG A 168 28.58 -32.26 35.18
C ARG A 168 28.00 -32.71 36.52
N ILE A 169 28.65 -33.67 37.18
CA ILE A 169 28.24 -34.15 38.51
C ILE A 169 28.39 -33.04 39.55
N THR A 170 29.50 -32.29 39.57
CA THR A 170 29.68 -31.17 40.51
C THR A 170 28.65 -30.06 40.30
N ALA A 171 28.27 -29.77 39.05
CA ALA A 171 27.23 -28.80 38.74
C ALA A 171 25.81 -29.29 39.09
N MET A 172 25.54 -30.60 39.03
CA MET A 172 24.29 -31.17 39.50
C MET A 172 24.22 -31.21 41.03
N VAL A 173 25.33 -31.54 41.71
CA VAL A 173 25.43 -31.53 43.17
C VAL A 173 25.28 -30.11 43.72
N SER A 174 25.91 -29.10 43.11
CA SER A 174 25.76 -27.70 43.55
C SER A 174 24.34 -27.15 43.32
N ARG A 175 23.66 -27.60 42.27
CA ARG A 175 22.24 -27.29 42.04
C ARG A 175 21.34 -28.04 43.02
N ALA A 176 21.65 -29.30 43.34
CA ALA A 176 20.93 -30.05 44.36
C ALA A 176 21.09 -29.42 45.74
N ASP A 177 22.30 -29.04 46.15
CA ASP A 177 22.57 -28.31 47.40
C ASP A 177 21.88 -26.94 47.44
N SER A 178 21.82 -26.23 46.32
CA SER A 178 21.09 -24.96 46.23
C SER A 178 19.57 -25.18 46.36
N LEU A 179 19.04 -26.26 45.80
CA LEU A 179 17.63 -26.62 45.91
C LEU A 179 17.27 -27.11 47.32
N VAL A 180 18.17 -27.84 47.99
CA VAL A 180 18.00 -28.25 49.39
C VAL A 180 18.00 -27.04 50.30
N LYS A 181 18.95 -26.09 50.12
CA LYS A 181 18.95 -24.83 50.87
C LYS A 181 17.71 -23.97 50.62
N LEU A 182 17.19 -23.98 49.39
CA LEU A 182 15.94 -23.29 49.05
C LEU A 182 14.73 -23.98 49.71
N ALA A 183 14.68 -25.31 49.70
CA ALA A 183 13.62 -26.10 50.32
C ALA A 183 13.63 -25.95 51.85
N ASP A 184 14.81 -25.93 52.48
CA ASP A 184 14.96 -25.68 53.93
C ASP A 184 14.60 -24.24 54.28
N SER A 185 14.97 -23.25 53.44
CA SER A 185 14.54 -21.87 53.61
C SER A 185 13.02 -21.71 53.47
N LEU A 186 12.38 -22.47 52.58
CA LEU A 186 10.93 -22.46 52.40
C LEU A 186 10.20 -23.17 53.54
N ARG A 187 10.73 -24.29 54.05
CA ARG A 187 10.20 -24.96 55.26
C ARG A 187 10.31 -24.09 56.50
N ASN A 188 11.44 -23.43 56.71
CA ASN A 188 11.63 -22.52 57.85
C ASN A 188 10.68 -21.32 57.77
N LYS A 189 10.50 -20.73 56.58
CA LYS A 189 9.51 -19.65 56.36
C LYS A 189 8.06 -20.12 56.52
N ALA A 190 7.75 -21.35 56.10
CA ALA A 190 6.43 -21.93 56.29
C ALA A 190 6.13 -22.21 57.78
N ALA A 191 7.11 -22.70 58.54
CA ALA A 191 7.01 -22.91 59.98
C ALA A 191 6.88 -21.58 60.76
N GLU A 192 7.61 -20.53 60.38
CA GLU A 192 7.46 -19.19 60.96
C GLU A 192 6.09 -18.56 60.65
N ALA A 193 5.56 -18.75 59.43
CA ALA A 193 4.23 -18.28 59.06
C ALA A 193 3.11 -19.00 59.85
N GLN A 194 3.31 -20.28 60.18
CA GLN A 194 2.36 -21.08 60.96
C GLN A 194 2.34 -20.69 62.46
N ALA A 195 3.47 -20.21 63.00
CA ALA A 195 3.59 -19.80 64.40
C ALA A 195 3.22 -18.32 64.66
N LYS A 196 3.35 -17.42 63.67
CA LYS A 196 3.19 -15.96 63.86
C LYS A 196 2.14 -15.31 62.95
N GLY A 197 1.44 -16.08 62.12
CA GLY A 197 0.46 -15.56 61.15
C GLY A 197 1.11 -14.88 59.93
N LEU A 198 0.32 -14.59 58.89
CA LEU A 198 0.79 -14.08 57.58
C LEU A 198 1.48 -12.70 57.61
N SER A 199 1.62 -12.05 58.76
CA SER A 199 2.28 -10.74 58.92
C SER A 199 3.80 -10.77 58.68
N VAL A 200 4.44 -11.95 58.68
CA VAL A 200 5.88 -12.12 58.38
C VAL A 200 6.19 -11.99 56.87
N LEU A 201 5.19 -11.87 56.00
CA LEU A 201 5.38 -11.63 54.56
C LEU A 201 5.42 -10.14 54.18
N GLN A 202 5.37 -9.21 55.15
CA GLN A 202 5.53 -7.79 54.86
C GLN A 202 6.99 -7.45 54.51
N ILE A 203 7.20 -7.00 53.27
CA ILE A 203 8.45 -6.38 52.83
C ILE A 203 8.58 -5.04 53.57
N ASN A 204 9.49 -4.99 54.54
CA ASN A 204 9.88 -3.74 55.18
C ASN A 204 10.63 -2.86 54.17
N ASN A 205 9.97 -1.82 53.65
CA ASN A 205 10.61 -0.70 52.97
C ASN A 205 11.41 0.13 53.99
N ARG A 206 12.70 -0.17 54.14
CA ARG A 206 13.70 0.79 54.61
C ARG A 206 14.60 1.17 53.44
N PRO A 207 14.85 2.47 53.18
CA PRO A 207 15.74 2.90 52.12
C PRO A 207 17.18 2.62 52.53
N VAL A 208 17.70 1.47 52.11
CA VAL A 208 19.15 1.28 52.00
C VAL A 208 19.52 1.81 50.62
N ALA A 209 20.41 2.80 50.56
CA ALA A 209 20.99 3.26 49.31
C ALA A 209 21.67 2.07 48.64
N ALA A 210 20.98 1.47 47.66
CA ALA A 210 21.54 0.39 46.86
C ALA A 210 22.71 0.96 46.05
N PRO A 211 23.88 0.28 46.01
CA PRO A 211 24.90 0.61 45.03
C PRO A 211 24.25 0.56 43.64
N ARG A 212 24.56 1.56 42.78
CA ARG A 212 24.05 1.64 41.41
C ARG A 212 24.11 0.26 40.75
N SER A 213 22.96 -0.31 40.44
CA SER A 213 22.85 -1.52 39.62
C SER A 213 23.72 -1.32 38.37
N PRO A 214 24.49 -2.32 37.92
CA PRO A 214 25.16 -2.23 36.62
C PRO A 214 24.10 -1.89 35.56
N GLU A 215 24.36 -0.87 34.75
CA GLU A 215 23.42 -0.42 33.72
C GLU A 215 22.96 -1.60 32.86
N GLU A 216 21.64 -1.77 32.71
CA GLU A 216 21.08 -2.92 32.00
C GLU A 216 21.58 -2.99 30.54
N PRO A 217 21.91 -4.17 30.00
CA PRO A 217 22.40 -4.27 28.62
C PRO A 217 21.34 -3.80 27.61
N VAL A 218 21.75 -2.97 26.65
CA VAL A 218 20.91 -2.53 25.52
C VAL A 218 21.17 -3.41 24.30
N GLU A 219 20.24 -3.41 23.33
CA GLU A 219 20.55 -3.97 22.02
C GLU A 219 21.56 -3.08 21.30
N GLU A 220 22.77 -3.58 21.06
CA GLU A 220 23.79 -2.83 20.30
C GLU A 220 23.40 -2.73 18.83
N GLY A 221 23.53 -1.53 18.28
CA GLY A 221 23.40 -1.26 16.86
C GLY A 221 24.50 -1.93 16.04
N THR A 222 24.36 -1.85 14.72
CA THR A 222 25.26 -2.51 13.75
C THR A 222 25.89 -1.50 12.80
N GLU A 223 26.84 -1.97 11.98
CA GLU A 223 27.57 -1.10 11.06
C GLU A 223 26.68 -0.54 9.95
N LEU A 224 26.67 0.79 9.80
CA LEU A 224 26.10 1.51 8.67
C LEU A 224 27.23 1.90 7.72
N VAL A 225 27.04 1.66 6.43
CA VAL A 225 28.01 2.03 5.40
C VAL A 225 27.40 3.07 4.45
N ILE A 226 28.12 4.17 4.26
CA ILE A 226 27.85 5.22 3.28
C ILE A 226 28.78 5.00 2.10
N LEU A 227 28.23 4.77 0.91
CA LEU A 227 28.95 4.55 -0.34
C LEU A 227 28.67 5.70 -1.31
N ASP A 228 29.72 6.42 -1.72
CA ASP A 228 29.64 7.34 -2.85
C ASP A 228 29.77 6.56 -4.16
N LEU A 229 28.68 6.45 -4.91
CA LEU A 229 28.66 5.68 -6.16
C LEU A 229 29.51 6.31 -7.27
N LYS A 230 29.78 7.62 -7.21
CA LYS A 230 30.64 8.28 -8.20
C LYS A 230 32.12 7.95 -8.01
N THR A 231 32.59 7.97 -6.76
CA THR A 231 34.02 7.79 -6.44
C THR A 231 34.36 6.37 -5.97
N GLY A 232 33.37 5.58 -5.55
CA GLY A 232 33.54 4.26 -4.95
C GLY A 232 34.01 4.30 -3.49
N LYS A 233 34.15 5.48 -2.88
CA LYS A 233 34.62 5.64 -1.49
C LYS A 233 33.53 5.17 -0.52
N LYS A 234 33.95 4.41 0.50
CA LYS A 234 33.10 3.87 1.57
C LYS A 234 33.48 4.51 2.91
N PHE A 235 32.48 4.87 3.71
CA PHE A 235 32.64 5.33 5.09
C PHE A 235 31.70 4.52 5.99
N SER A 236 32.25 3.90 7.04
CA SER A 236 31.50 3.06 7.97
C SER A 236 31.33 3.74 9.33
N ILE A 237 30.14 3.57 9.93
CA ILE A 237 29.81 4.03 11.27
C ILE A 237 29.31 2.83 12.08
N PRO A 238 29.98 2.45 13.19
CA PRO A 238 29.55 1.33 14.02
C PRO A 238 28.37 1.73 14.93
N LEU A 239 27.72 0.71 15.51
CA LEU A 239 26.68 0.86 16.55
C LEU A 239 25.45 1.66 16.11
N VAL A 240 25.14 1.72 14.81
CA VAL A 240 23.96 2.44 14.31
C VAL A 240 22.68 1.64 14.57
N SER A 241 21.69 2.28 15.16
CA SER A 241 20.32 1.77 15.34
C SER A 241 19.37 2.31 14.26
N GLU A 242 19.45 3.60 13.97
CA GLU A 242 18.52 4.31 13.07
C GLU A 242 19.25 5.36 12.21
N TYR A 243 18.71 5.63 11.01
CA TYR A 243 19.23 6.67 10.13
C TYR A 243 18.15 7.22 9.18
N VAL A 244 18.23 8.52 8.88
CA VAL A 244 17.28 9.26 8.04
C VAL A 244 18.00 10.29 7.16
N PHE A 245 17.71 10.26 5.86
CA PHE A 245 18.16 11.27 4.89
C PHE A 245 17.25 12.49 4.89
N ASN A 246 17.81 13.65 4.53
CA ASN A 246 16.98 14.73 3.98
C ASN A 246 16.57 14.41 2.53
N LYS A 247 15.49 15.03 2.05
CA LYS A 247 14.92 14.83 0.70
C LYS A 247 15.97 14.95 -0.43
N LYS A 248 16.85 15.96 -0.32
CA LYS A 248 17.91 16.26 -1.30
C LYS A 248 19.15 15.36 -1.23
N GLY A 249 19.25 14.46 -0.25
CA GLY A 249 20.37 13.53 -0.14
C GLY A 249 21.73 14.19 0.10
N THR A 250 21.77 15.24 0.91
CA THR A 250 23.00 15.98 1.25
C THR A 250 23.47 15.71 2.68
N VAL A 251 22.55 15.32 3.57
CA VAL A 251 22.82 15.12 4.99
C VAL A 251 22.04 13.90 5.54
N LEU A 252 22.65 13.24 6.52
CA LEU A 252 22.05 12.15 7.29
C LEU A 252 21.93 12.53 8.77
N ALA A 253 20.79 12.19 9.37
CA ALA A 253 20.68 12.00 10.81
C ALA A 253 20.95 10.52 11.12
N ILE A 254 21.80 10.24 12.11
CA ILE A 254 22.25 8.89 12.46
C ILE A 254 22.17 8.73 13.96
N GLU A 255 21.49 7.70 14.43
CA GLU A 255 21.44 7.33 15.83
C GLU A 255 22.41 6.16 16.08
N THR A 256 23.29 6.32 17.07
CA THR A 256 24.14 5.24 17.57
C THR A 256 23.77 4.86 18.99
N THR A 257 23.74 3.55 19.27
CA THR A 257 23.50 2.99 20.61
C THR A 257 24.75 3.07 21.48
N ARG A 258 24.59 3.01 22.81
CA ARG A 258 25.74 2.73 23.70
C ARG A 258 26.27 1.31 23.47
N LYS A 259 27.57 1.11 23.74
CA LYS A 259 28.23 -0.18 23.77
C LYS A 259 28.11 -0.80 25.17
N ASN A 260 27.65 -2.04 25.27
CA ASN A 260 27.51 -2.71 26.56
C ASN A 260 28.89 -2.94 27.18
N GLY A 261 29.00 -2.69 28.48
CA GLY A 261 30.24 -2.83 29.23
C GLY A 261 31.27 -1.71 29.01
N ASP A 262 30.95 -0.68 28.23
CA ASP A 262 31.77 0.52 28.09
C ASP A 262 31.08 1.74 28.73
N PRO A 263 31.48 2.15 29.95
CA PRO A 263 30.83 3.26 30.66
C PRO A 263 31.08 4.64 30.02
N LYS A 264 31.99 4.74 29.05
CA LYS A 264 32.22 5.98 28.27
C LYS A 264 31.36 6.03 27.01
N SER A 265 30.68 4.94 26.66
CA SER A 265 29.82 4.88 25.50
C SER A 265 28.41 5.38 25.84
N ALA A 266 27.95 6.41 25.13
CA ALA A 266 26.62 6.96 25.28
C ALA A 266 25.84 6.88 23.96
N ALA A 267 24.53 6.68 24.05
CA ALA A 267 23.66 6.83 22.89
C ALA A 267 23.78 8.27 22.34
N THR A 268 23.94 8.40 21.02
CA THR A 268 24.30 9.66 20.37
C THR A 268 23.53 9.84 19.07
N VAL A 269 23.01 11.05 18.85
CA VAL A 269 22.46 11.49 17.56
C VAL A 269 23.54 12.29 16.84
N TRP A 270 23.83 11.89 15.61
CA TRP A 270 24.82 12.50 14.72
C TRP A 270 24.15 13.14 13.52
N VAL A 271 24.71 14.26 13.07
CA VAL A 271 24.43 14.85 11.76
C VAL A 271 25.67 14.67 10.90
N CYS A 272 25.53 14.04 9.73
CA CYS A 272 26.63 13.76 8.83
C CYS A 272 26.37 14.39 7.46
N ALA A 273 27.13 15.42 7.10
CA ALA A 273 27.16 15.96 5.75
C ALA A 273 27.87 14.98 4.81
N LEU A 274 27.21 14.57 3.73
CA LEU A 274 27.70 13.51 2.84
C LEU A 274 28.87 13.96 1.97
N SER A 275 28.98 15.26 1.71
CA SER A 275 30.11 15.85 0.97
C SER A 275 31.44 15.73 1.70
N THR A 276 31.43 15.76 3.04
CA THR A 276 32.64 15.70 3.88
C THR A 276 32.82 14.36 4.59
N ALA A 277 31.75 13.57 4.72
CA ALA A 277 31.70 12.32 5.48
C ALA A 277 32.19 12.48 6.94
N LYS A 278 31.91 13.64 7.55
CA LYS A 278 32.26 13.94 8.94
C LYS A 278 31.00 14.04 9.81
N PRO A 279 30.71 13.04 10.66
CA PRO A 279 29.62 13.11 11.62
C PRO A 279 29.92 14.13 12.74
N GLN A 280 28.94 14.96 13.06
CA GLN A 280 28.92 15.85 14.22
C GLN A 280 27.89 15.34 15.22
N ALA A 281 28.27 15.14 16.48
CA ALA A 281 27.33 14.79 17.54
C ALA A 281 26.48 16.01 17.90
N ILE A 282 25.15 15.87 17.87
CA ILE A 282 24.22 16.95 18.21
C ILE A 282 23.42 16.67 19.49
N LEU A 283 23.33 15.41 19.93
CA LEU A 283 22.73 15.04 21.22
C LEU A 283 23.40 13.77 21.75
N GLN A 284 23.73 13.72 23.05
CA GLN A 284 24.36 12.58 23.72
C GLN A 284 23.69 12.25 25.05
N GLY A 285 23.68 10.97 25.42
CA GLY A 285 23.21 10.50 26.72
C GLY A 285 21.69 10.62 26.88
N PHE A 286 20.95 10.04 25.94
CA PHE A 286 19.50 9.83 26.02
C PHE A 286 19.20 8.34 26.19
N GLN A 287 17.99 8.02 26.66
CA GLN A 287 17.50 6.65 26.86
C GLN A 287 16.70 6.15 25.67
N ASP A 288 15.96 7.04 25.01
CA ASP A 288 15.17 6.74 23.82
C ASP A 288 15.06 8.01 22.95
N ALA A 289 15.13 7.87 21.63
CA ALA A 289 14.95 8.94 20.67
C ALA A 289 14.27 8.41 19.40
N LYS A 290 13.35 9.18 18.84
CA LYS A 290 12.47 8.73 17.75
C LYS A 290 12.07 9.87 16.82
N ASN A 291 11.53 9.48 15.67
CA ASN A 291 10.83 10.36 14.73
C ASN A 291 11.71 11.48 14.16
N TYR A 292 12.93 11.15 13.72
CA TYR A 292 13.85 12.07 13.05
C TYR A 292 13.28 12.61 11.75
N ARG A 293 13.23 13.94 11.61
CA ARG A 293 12.60 14.63 10.49
C ARG A 293 13.40 15.85 10.06
N TRP A 294 13.83 15.84 8.80
CA TRP A 294 14.47 16.96 8.13
C TRP A 294 13.44 17.87 7.49
N ASP A 295 13.74 19.16 7.38
CA ASP A 295 13.11 19.99 6.35
C ASP A 295 13.60 19.59 4.95
N GLU A 296 12.88 19.97 3.89
CA GLU A 296 13.26 19.57 2.53
C GLU A 296 14.64 20.10 2.12
N ALA A 297 15.04 21.25 2.66
CA ALA A 297 16.35 21.84 2.43
C ALA A 297 17.51 21.08 3.13
N GLY A 298 17.23 20.28 4.17
CA GLY A 298 18.25 19.62 4.99
C GLY A 298 19.02 20.57 5.90
N GLN A 299 18.43 21.70 6.27
CA GLN A 299 19.03 22.72 7.15
C GLN A 299 18.55 22.57 8.60
N GLN A 300 17.43 21.89 8.80
CA GLN A 300 16.77 21.79 10.09
C GLN A 300 16.41 20.33 10.38
N LEU A 301 16.65 19.88 11.60
CA LEU A 301 16.30 18.55 12.07
C LEU A 301 15.48 18.67 13.36
N ALA A 302 14.39 17.90 13.43
CA ALA A 302 13.62 17.74 14.65
C ALA A 302 13.37 16.26 14.96
N PHE A 303 13.28 15.94 16.24
CA PHE A 303 13.02 14.60 16.74
C PHE A 303 12.56 14.68 18.20
N VAL A 304 12.03 13.58 18.73
CA VAL A 304 11.67 13.49 20.15
C VAL A 304 12.67 12.62 20.88
N ALA A 305 13.05 13.00 22.10
CA ALA A 305 13.94 12.18 22.93
C ALA A 305 13.57 12.26 24.42
N ASP A 306 13.83 11.17 25.13
CA ASP A 306 13.72 11.04 26.57
C ASP A 306 15.11 10.73 27.15
N ARG A 307 15.51 11.52 28.15
CA ARG A 307 16.81 11.37 28.83
C ARG A 307 16.68 10.82 30.25
N ASP A 308 15.50 10.90 30.84
CA ASP A 308 15.32 10.76 32.28
C ASP A 308 14.65 9.43 32.64
N SER A 309 13.77 8.90 31.77
CA SER A 309 13.02 7.68 32.08
C SER A 309 13.85 6.43 31.76
N SER A 310 13.78 5.43 32.66
CA SER A 310 14.38 4.11 32.38
C SER A 310 13.76 3.49 31.11
N THR A 311 14.51 2.61 30.43
CA THR A 311 14.05 1.94 29.20
C THR A 311 12.77 1.13 29.37
N LYS A 312 12.47 0.65 30.59
CA LYS A 312 11.26 -0.11 30.97
C LYS A 312 10.17 0.76 31.61
N ALA A 313 10.34 2.08 31.68
CA ALA A 313 9.33 2.95 32.26
C ALA A 313 8.01 2.83 31.48
N LEU A 314 6.90 2.64 32.21
CA LEU A 314 5.55 2.54 31.64
C LEU A 314 5.05 3.86 31.05
N SER A 315 5.68 4.97 31.45
CA SER A 315 5.45 6.30 30.90
C SER A 315 6.81 6.96 30.68
N LYS A 316 7.03 7.46 29.45
CA LYS A 316 8.24 8.17 29.04
C LYS A 316 7.95 9.66 28.92
N ASN A 317 8.95 10.48 29.18
CA ASN A 317 8.82 11.93 29.15
C ASN A 317 9.55 12.50 27.93
N PHE A 318 8.97 12.28 26.75
CA PHE A 318 9.54 12.76 25.50
C PHE A 318 9.51 14.30 25.42
N LYS A 319 10.66 14.89 25.08
CA LYS A 319 10.80 16.30 24.74
C LYS A 319 11.07 16.44 23.26
N LEU A 320 10.60 17.55 22.66
CA LEU A 320 10.93 17.87 21.28
C LEU A 320 12.30 18.54 21.22
N TYR A 321 13.22 17.92 20.49
CA TYR A 321 14.53 18.46 20.17
C TYR A 321 14.55 19.03 18.76
N TYR A 322 15.24 20.15 18.60
CA TYR A 322 15.38 20.86 17.35
C TYR A 322 16.84 21.29 17.14
N TRP A 323 17.32 21.16 15.91
CA TRP A 323 18.67 21.51 15.51
C TRP A 323 18.64 22.29 14.19
N LYS A 324 19.40 23.40 14.14
CA LYS A 324 19.61 24.23 12.95
C LYS A 324 21.03 24.80 12.95
N GLY A 325 22.01 24.00 12.51
CA GLY A 325 23.39 24.44 12.34
C GLY A 325 24.16 24.80 13.62
N SER A 326 23.62 24.53 14.81
CA SER A 326 24.26 24.75 16.10
C SER A 326 25.18 23.57 16.49
N ASP A 327 25.99 23.75 17.55
CA ASP A 327 26.85 22.65 18.07
C ASP A 327 26.03 21.50 18.67
N SER A 328 24.84 21.78 19.21
CA SER A 328 23.94 20.80 19.82
C SER A 328 22.47 21.08 19.48
N ALA A 329 21.63 20.05 19.55
CA ALA A 329 20.18 20.14 19.46
C ALA A 329 19.60 20.65 20.79
N GLN A 330 18.63 21.54 20.71
CA GLN A 330 17.99 22.15 21.88
C GLN A 330 16.59 21.58 22.10
N ALA A 331 16.22 21.38 23.36
CA ALA A 331 14.84 21.05 23.71
C ALA A 331 13.98 22.31 23.60
N VAL A 332 13.03 22.31 22.65
CA VAL A 332 12.20 23.49 22.32
C VAL A 332 10.76 23.37 22.82
N VAL A 333 10.27 22.14 23.05
CA VAL A 333 8.94 21.89 23.65
C VAL A 333 9.03 20.78 24.69
N GLU A 334 8.46 21.04 25.86
CA GLU A 334 8.30 20.13 26.99
C GLU A 334 6.83 20.12 27.46
N ASN A 335 6.47 19.23 28.40
CA ASN A 335 5.10 19.08 28.88
C ASN A 335 4.50 20.33 29.56
N LYS A 336 5.33 21.32 29.93
CA LYS A 336 4.92 22.59 30.56
C LYS A 336 5.03 23.80 29.62
N THR A 337 5.35 23.59 28.34
CA THR A 337 5.49 24.66 27.36
C THR A 337 4.14 25.34 27.11
N ASN A 338 4.13 26.66 26.87
CA ASN A 338 2.89 27.38 26.63
C ASN A 338 2.17 26.83 25.39
N GLY A 339 0.93 26.36 25.57
CA GLY A 339 0.13 25.68 24.55
C GLY A 339 0.08 24.15 24.68
N THR A 340 0.90 23.57 25.57
CA THR A 340 0.67 22.21 26.08
C THR A 340 -0.24 22.26 27.30
N SER A 341 -0.79 21.12 27.70
CA SER A 341 -1.64 21.00 28.88
C SER A 341 -1.38 19.69 29.63
N LYS A 342 -1.99 19.52 30.80
CA LYS A 342 -1.94 18.24 31.53
C LYS A 342 -2.55 17.07 30.73
N TRP A 343 -3.39 17.35 29.74
CA TRP A 343 -4.09 16.36 28.93
C TRP A 343 -3.56 16.25 27.49
N ALA A 344 -2.63 17.12 27.08
CA ALA A 344 -2.05 17.14 25.73
C ALA A 344 -0.57 17.54 25.79
N ALA A 345 0.30 16.58 25.50
CA ALA A 345 1.75 16.72 25.57
C ALA A 345 2.43 16.13 24.32
N ILE A 346 3.73 16.38 24.17
CA ILE A 346 4.53 15.74 23.12
C ILE A 346 4.64 14.24 23.44
N THR A 347 4.33 13.40 22.46
CA THR A 347 4.46 11.95 22.56
C THR A 347 5.25 11.42 21.37
N GLU A 348 5.72 10.18 21.48
CA GLU A 348 6.37 9.44 20.41
C GLU A 348 5.41 8.97 19.31
N PHE A 349 4.10 9.12 19.51
CA PHE A 349 3.08 8.52 18.64
C PHE A 349 2.83 9.29 17.35
N SER A 350 3.32 10.52 17.24
CA SER A 350 3.23 11.33 16.03
C SER A 350 4.60 11.86 15.65
N ALA A 351 5.00 11.62 14.40
CA ALA A 351 6.23 12.18 13.89
C ALA A 351 6.05 13.68 13.64
N PRO A 352 7.02 14.53 14.03
CA PRO A 352 6.98 15.93 13.66
C PRO A 352 7.06 16.09 12.14
N SER A 353 6.71 17.27 11.63
CA SER A 353 6.89 17.58 10.21
C SER A 353 7.12 19.06 9.98
N PHE A 354 7.95 19.38 8.99
CA PHE A 354 8.06 20.73 8.47
C PHE A 354 7.05 20.94 7.33
N SER A 355 6.66 22.19 7.09
CA SER A 355 6.06 22.54 5.80
C SER A 355 7.10 22.44 4.68
N ALA A 356 6.66 22.40 3.42
CA ALA A 356 7.57 22.30 2.26
C ALA A 356 8.67 23.38 2.26
N SER A 357 8.33 24.62 2.62
CA SER A 357 9.29 25.73 2.78
C SER A 357 10.24 25.59 3.97
N GLY A 358 9.88 24.78 4.97
CA GLY A 358 10.56 24.70 6.25
C GLY A 358 10.24 25.83 7.24
N GLU A 359 9.30 26.73 6.90
CA GLU A 359 8.93 27.88 7.75
C GLU A 359 7.97 27.53 8.88
N ARG A 360 7.14 26.49 8.70
CA ARG A 360 6.23 26.01 9.74
C ARG A 360 6.65 24.64 10.22
N PHE A 361 6.49 24.41 11.51
CA PHE A 361 6.76 23.15 12.15
C PHE A 361 5.53 22.62 12.85
N PHE A 362 5.23 21.34 12.66
CA PHE A 362 4.05 20.67 13.18
C PHE A 362 4.41 19.47 14.05
N VAL A 363 3.62 19.26 15.09
CA VAL A 363 3.73 18.14 16.02
C VAL A 363 2.35 17.58 16.35
N GLY A 364 2.29 16.31 16.75
CA GLY A 364 1.12 15.76 17.40
C GLY A 364 1.19 15.93 18.92
N LEU A 365 0.10 16.43 19.51
CA LEU A 365 -0.10 16.44 20.96
C LEU A 365 -1.00 15.27 21.36
N GLY A 366 -0.43 14.31 22.10
CA GLY A 366 -1.14 13.11 22.57
C GLY A 366 -1.60 13.25 24.02
N GLN A 367 -2.58 12.43 24.39
CA GLN A 367 -3.04 12.32 25.77
C GLN A 367 -2.01 11.59 26.63
N LEU A 368 -1.70 12.14 27.80
CA LEU A 368 -0.90 11.44 28.81
C LEU A 368 -1.79 10.50 29.62
N TYR A 369 -1.47 9.21 29.60
CA TYR A 369 -2.13 8.22 30.44
C TYR A 369 -1.35 8.02 31.74
N PRO A 370 -2.04 7.84 32.89
CA PRO A 370 -1.37 7.45 34.11
C PRO A 370 -0.66 6.10 33.90
N PRO A 371 0.50 5.86 34.55
CA PRO A 371 1.17 4.57 34.48
C PRO A 371 0.20 3.48 34.95
N LYS A 372 0.23 2.32 34.28
CA LYS A 372 -0.56 1.16 34.71
C LYS A 372 -0.17 0.81 36.14
N ASP A 373 -1.17 0.58 36.99
CA ASP A 373 -0.93 0.01 38.31
C ASP A 373 -0.23 -1.35 38.13
N THR A 374 0.87 -1.57 38.85
CA THR A 374 1.68 -2.81 38.83
C THR A 374 1.69 -3.52 40.18
N SER A 375 0.89 -3.06 41.15
CA SER A 375 0.86 -3.60 42.51
C SER A 375 0.32 -5.04 42.59
N LEU A 376 -0.55 -5.45 41.65
CA LEU A 376 -1.07 -6.81 41.53
C LEU A 376 -0.51 -7.51 40.27
N PRO A 377 -0.08 -8.78 40.34
CA PRO A 377 0.23 -9.58 39.15
C PRO A 377 -0.97 -9.68 38.21
N ASP A 378 -0.75 -9.73 36.89
CA ASP A 378 -1.83 -9.71 35.88
C ASP A 378 -2.90 -10.81 36.08
N PHE A 379 -2.52 -11.97 36.60
CA PHE A 379 -3.43 -13.09 36.87
C PHE A 379 -4.31 -12.90 38.13
N ASP A 380 -3.93 -12.00 39.03
CA ASP A 380 -4.71 -11.63 40.22
C ASP A 380 -5.61 -10.41 39.97
N ARG A 381 -5.59 -9.86 38.75
CA ARG A 381 -6.44 -8.72 38.35
C ARG A 381 -7.75 -9.20 37.76
N VAL A 382 -8.84 -8.60 38.22
CA VAL A 382 -10.13 -8.69 37.53
C VAL A 382 -10.09 -7.74 36.33
N ASN A 383 -9.91 -8.29 35.13
CA ASN A 383 -10.00 -7.55 33.88
C ASN A 383 -11.43 -7.66 33.33
N VAL A 384 -12.13 -6.53 33.26
CA VAL A 384 -13.46 -6.44 32.64
C VAL A 384 -13.45 -5.39 31.55
N ASP A 385 -14.07 -5.72 30.41
CA ASP A 385 -14.35 -4.75 29.36
C ASP A 385 -15.71 -4.11 29.66
N VAL A 386 -15.69 -2.89 30.18
CA VAL A 386 -16.92 -2.11 30.42
C VAL A 386 -17.26 -1.34 29.16
N TRP A 387 -18.45 -1.58 28.62
CA TRP A 387 -18.95 -0.90 27.42
C TRP A 387 -20.41 -0.47 27.61
N HIS A 388 -20.74 0.73 27.15
CA HIS A 388 -22.09 1.26 27.15
C HIS A 388 -22.59 1.54 25.73
N TYR A 389 -23.85 1.24 25.43
CA TYR A 389 -24.46 1.36 24.10
C TYR A 389 -24.49 2.79 23.51
N LYS A 390 -24.20 3.81 24.32
CA LYS A 390 -24.08 5.22 23.90
C LYS A 390 -22.66 5.63 23.53
N GLU A 391 -21.70 4.73 23.66
CA GLU A 391 -20.32 5.00 23.25
C GLU A 391 -20.20 5.00 21.73
N ASP A 392 -19.25 5.80 21.24
CA ASP A 392 -19.06 6.08 19.80
C ASP A 392 -18.97 4.82 18.94
N TYR A 393 -18.39 3.74 19.48
CA TYR A 393 -18.12 2.51 18.77
C TYR A 393 -18.60 1.29 19.55
N LEU A 394 -18.98 0.23 18.82
CA LEU A 394 -19.19 -1.10 19.40
C LEU A 394 -17.93 -1.58 20.14
N GLN A 395 -18.10 -2.34 21.21
CA GLN A 395 -16.99 -2.87 22.02
C GLN A 395 -15.91 -3.58 21.17
N THR A 396 -16.33 -4.38 20.19
CA THR A 396 -15.40 -5.07 19.29
C THR A 396 -14.54 -4.10 18.47
N ALA A 397 -15.12 -2.98 18.04
CA ALA A 397 -14.39 -1.92 17.34
C ALA A 397 -13.48 -1.13 18.29
N GLN A 398 -13.92 -0.89 19.54
CA GLN A 398 -13.06 -0.26 20.55
C GLN A 398 -11.85 -1.11 20.87
N ILE A 399 -12.01 -2.42 21.12
CA ILE A 399 -10.90 -3.35 21.38
C ILE A 399 -9.94 -3.38 20.19
N LYS A 400 -10.49 -3.48 18.97
CA LYS A 400 -9.68 -3.47 17.73
C LYS A 400 -8.89 -2.18 17.56
N ASN A 401 -9.50 -1.04 17.92
CA ASN A 401 -8.91 0.29 17.71
C ASN A 401 -8.22 0.85 18.97
N ALA A 402 -8.18 0.11 20.08
CA ALA A 402 -7.72 0.62 21.38
C ALA A 402 -6.30 1.21 21.28
N ASP A 403 -5.37 0.47 20.68
CA ASP A 403 -4.00 0.93 20.45
C ASP A 403 -3.94 2.17 19.56
N GLN A 404 -4.78 2.28 18.53
CA GLN A 404 -4.83 3.44 17.65
C GLN A 404 -5.38 4.67 18.39
N GLU A 405 -6.43 4.51 19.19
CA GLU A 405 -7.03 5.61 19.95
C GLU A 405 -6.10 6.07 21.09
N LEU A 406 -5.41 5.14 21.78
CA LEU A 406 -4.38 5.48 22.77
C LEU A 406 -3.20 6.27 22.18
N ARG A 407 -2.90 6.05 20.90
CA ARG A 407 -1.80 6.71 20.18
C ARG A 407 -2.24 7.97 19.43
N ARG A 408 -3.51 8.34 19.52
CA ARG A 408 -4.08 9.47 18.79
C ARG A 408 -3.47 10.79 19.28
N THR A 409 -3.18 11.67 18.33
CA THR A 409 -2.63 13.01 18.62
C THR A 409 -3.41 14.09 17.88
N ALA A 410 -3.57 15.25 18.49
CA ALA A 410 -4.07 16.45 17.84
C ALA A 410 -2.92 17.26 17.23
N LEU A 411 -3.04 17.68 15.96
CA LEU A 411 -2.00 18.46 15.31
C LEU A 411 -1.88 19.86 15.93
N ALA A 412 -0.64 20.29 16.17
CA ALA A 412 -0.30 21.63 16.61
C ALA A 412 0.87 22.19 15.79
N ARG A 413 0.89 23.51 15.60
CA ARG A 413 2.06 24.23 15.05
C ARG A 413 2.94 24.69 16.20
N VAL A 414 4.25 24.58 16.08
CA VAL A 414 5.21 25.13 17.04
C VAL A 414 5.89 26.35 16.44
N ASP A 415 5.96 27.43 17.20
CA ASP A 415 6.88 28.53 16.94
C ASP A 415 8.25 28.19 17.53
N LEU A 416 9.19 27.86 16.65
CA LEU A 416 10.54 27.41 17.03
C LEU A 416 11.40 28.53 17.63
N ASN A 417 11.07 29.81 17.40
CA ASN A 417 11.83 30.95 17.94
C ASN A 417 11.29 31.43 19.30
N GLY A 418 10.03 31.13 19.62
CA GLY A 418 9.35 31.58 20.84
C GLY A 418 8.90 30.46 21.79
N GLY A 419 9.09 29.19 21.42
CA GLY A 419 8.68 28.04 22.22
C GLY A 419 7.18 27.98 22.48
N ARG A 420 6.34 28.49 21.56
CA ARG A 420 4.88 28.47 21.71
C ARG A 420 4.28 27.35 20.87
N VAL A 421 3.41 26.56 21.49
CA VAL A 421 2.60 25.55 20.79
C VAL A 421 1.22 26.13 20.50
N LEU A 422 0.78 26.03 19.24
CA LEU A 422 -0.53 26.46 18.78
C LEU A 422 -1.32 25.22 18.30
N PRO A 423 -2.22 24.67 19.11
CA PRO A 423 -3.11 23.59 18.68
C PRO A 423 -3.95 24.03 17.48
N LEU A 424 -3.89 23.28 16.38
CA LEU A 424 -4.72 23.49 15.18
C LEU A 424 -5.93 22.55 15.19
N GLY A 425 -5.77 21.36 15.78
CA GLY A 425 -6.83 20.40 16.04
C GLY A 425 -7.28 20.34 17.51
N THR A 426 -8.34 19.57 17.73
CA THR A 426 -8.74 19.02 19.03
C THR A 426 -8.86 17.51 18.87
N PRO A 427 -9.00 16.71 19.95
CA PRO A 427 -9.30 15.29 19.84
C PRO A 427 -10.56 14.96 19.02
N ASP A 428 -11.47 15.93 18.87
CA ASP A 428 -12.71 15.80 18.09
C ASP A 428 -12.47 15.87 16.57
N PHE A 429 -11.40 16.54 16.13
CA PHE A 429 -11.02 16.55 14.72
C PHE A 429 -10.34 15.23 14.37
N ARG A 430 -11.07 14.30 13.73
CA ARG A 430 -10.49 13.03 13.26
C ARG A 430 -9.48 13.24 12.13
N GLN A 431 -9.64 14.31 11.35
CA GLN A 431 -8.77 14.60 10.22
C GLN A 431 -8.57 16.10 10.03
N LEU A 432 -7.33 16.45 9.69
CA LEU A 432 -6.92 17.79 9.25
C LEU A 432 -6.27 17.66 7.87
N ILE A 433 -6.73 18.47 6.93
CA ILE A 433 -6.20 18.58 5.58
C ILE A 433 -5.26 19.79 5.56
N LEU A 434 -3.95 19.50 5.53
CA LEU A 434 -2.92 20.51 5.31
C LEU A 434 -2.84 20.81 3.82
N THR A 435 -2.91 22.08 3.48
CA THR A 435 -2.82 22.56 2.09
C THR A 435 -1.40 23.05 1.81
N GLN A 436 -1.01 23.01 0.53
CA GLN A 436 0.33 23.37 0.05
C GLN A 436 1.43 22.73 0.90
N GLU A 437 1.28 21.46 1.26
CA GLU A 437 2.26 20.71 2.05
C GLU A 437 2.64 21.43 3.36
N GLY A 438 1.66 22.08 4.00
CA GLY A 438 1.81 22.81 5.26
C GLY A 438 2.06 24.31 5.11
N ASP A 439 2.34 24.81 3.92
CA ASP A 439 2.56 26.25 3.66
C ASP A 439 1.27 27.01 3.35
N GLY A 440 0.17 26.30 3.07
CA GLY A 440 -1.04 26.92 2.58
C GLY A 440 -1.62 27.94 3.55
N GLU A 441 -2.37 28.91 3.02
CA GLU A 441 -2.92 30.01 3.83
C GLU A 441 -4.07 29.52 4.73
N MET A 442 -4.64 28.36 4.42
CA MET A 442 -5.87 27.85 5.02
C MET A 442 -5.88 26.33 5.05
N PHE A 443 -6.20 25.74 6.21
CA PHE A 443 -6.39 24.29 6.38
C PHE A 443 -7.86 23.95 6.58
N TYR A 444 -8.19 22.67 6.45
CA TYR A 444 -9.56 22.18 6.65
C TYR A 444 -9.62 21.06 7.68
N GLY A 445 -10.64 21.07 8.54
CA GLY A 445 -10.83 20.07 9.60
C GLY A 445 -12.16 19.34 9.45
N LEU A 446 -12.16 18.04 9.74
CA LEU A 446 -13.35 17.19 9.79
C LEU A 446 -13.61 16.77 11.23
N ASN A 447 -14.80 17.08 11.73
CA ASN A 447 -15.22 16.77 13.10
C ASN A 447 -16.49 15.90 13.10
N ASP A 448 -16.40 14.70 13.66
CA ASP A 448 -17.49 13.73 13.79
C ASP A 448 -17.97 13.54 15.25
N ALA A 449 -17.52 14.37 16.19
CA ALA A 449 -17.93 14.30 17.58
C ALA A 449 -19.46 14.41 17.70
N GLY A 450 -20.04 13.50 18.48
CA GLY A 450 -21.50 13.39 18.66
C GLY A 450 -22.25 12.70 17.52
N LYS A 451 -21.58 12.26 16.45
CA LYS A 451 -22.22 11.63 15.26
C LYS A 451 -21.81 10.18 15.03
N ARG A 452 -20.91 9.64 15.86
CA ARG A 452 -20.33 8.31 15.68
C ARG A 452 -21.28 7.17 16.08
N VAL A 453 -22.13 7.38 17.08
CA VAL A 453 -23.10 6.36 17.52
C VAL A 453 -24.00 5.93 16.35
N GLU A 454 -24.50 6.88 15.56
CA GLU A 454 -25.39 6.58 14.42
C GLU A 454 -24.73 5.78 13.30
N SER A 455 -23.41 5.86 13.18
CA SER A 455 -22.66 5.11 12.17
C SER A 455 -22.80 3.60 12.31
N GLN A 456 -23.14 3.11 13.51
CA GLN A 456 -23.28 1.69 13.81
C GLN A 456 -24.47 1.06 13.08
N TRP A 457 -25.48 1.83 12.66
CA TRP A 457 -26.62 1.34 11.88
C TRP A 457 -26.79 2.02 10.52
N GLN A 458 -26.21 3.20 10.29
CA GLN A 458 -26.26 3.87 8.99
C GLN A 458 -25.14 3.42 8.03
N GLY A 459 -24.02 2.90 8.55
CA GLY A 459 -22.88 2.45 7.74
C GLY A 459 -21.90 3.56 7.31
N TYR A 460 -22.14 4.82 7.71
CA TYR A 460 -21.25 5.95 7.48
C TYR A 460 -21.28 6.93 8.68
N THR A 461 -20.36 7.88 8.73
CA THR A 461 -20.30 8.93 9.76
C THR A 461 -20.44 10.30 9.11
N LEU A 462 -21.24 11.18 9.71
CA LEU A 462 -21.38 12.57 9.29
C LEU A 462 -20.25 13.43 9.88
N TYR A 463 -19.87 14.48 9.16
CA TYR A 463 -18.80 15.40 9.59
C TYR A 463 -19.27 16.86 9.58
N ASP A 464 -18.85 17.64 10.57
CA ASP A 464 -18.80 19.08 10.45
C ASP A 464 -17.47 19.48 9.83
N LEU A 465 -17.53 20.26 8.77
CA LEU A 465 -16.38 20.77 8.05
C LEU A 465 -16.01 22.14 8.60
N TYR A 466 -14.73 22.35 8.89
CA TYR A 466 -14.21 23.63 9.38
C TYR A 466 -13.09 24.16 8.50
N TRP A 467 -13.01 25.47 8.36
CA TRP A 467 -11.80 26.15 7.92
C TRP A 467 -10.94 26.49 9.13
N ILE A 468 -9.62 26.45 8.99
CA ILE A 468 -8.66 26.71 10.07
C ILE A 468 -7.53 27.60 9.54
N ASN A 469 -7.29 28.74 10.19
CA ASN A 469 -6.15 29.60 9.90
C ASN A 469 -4.89 29.03 10.59
N PRO A 470 -3.87 28.57 9.85
CA PRO A 470 -2.68 27.94 10.44
C PRO A 470 -1.77 28.92 11.20
N LYS A 471 -1.93 30.24 10.99
CA LYS A 471 -1.13 31.28 11.66
C LYS A 471 -1.69 31.61 13.04
N THR A 472 -3.01 31.62 13.20
CA THR A 472 -3.70 32.07 14.42
C THR A 472 -4.41 30.96 15.19
N GLY A 473 -4.75 29.84 14.53
CA GLY A 473 -5.59 28.78 15.09
C GLY A 473 -7.10 29.09 15.06
N GLU A 474 -7.48 30.25 14.53
CA GLU A 474 -8.87 30.62 14.33
C GLU A 474 -9.56 29.64 13.37
N ARG A 475 -10.82 29.31 13.65
CA ARG A 475 -11.59 28.35 12.84
C ARG A 475 -13.07 28.70 12.81
N GLY A 476 -13.73 28.30 11.74
CA GLY A 476 -15.17 28.49 11.57
C GLY A 476 -15.81 27.34 10.79
N LEU A 477 -17.09 27.11 11.05
CA LEU A 477 -17.89 26.08 10.40
C LEU A 477 -18.09 26.44 8.91
N ILE A 478 -17.91 25.46 8.03
CA ILE A 478 -18.18 25.53 6.59
C ILE A 478 -19.53 24.88 6.28
N THR A 479 -19.65 23.59 6.61
CA THR A 479 -20.82 22.76 6.33
C THR A 479 -21.05 21.85 7.52
N LYS A 480 -22.28 21.82 8.02
CA LYS A 480 -22.72 20.92 9.09
C LYS A 480 -23.25 19.62 8.51
N ASP A 481 -23.08 18.50 9.23
CA ASP A 481 -23.69 17.20 8.91
C ASP A 481 -23.40 16.75 7.47
N PHE A 482 -22.15 16.93 7.04
CA PHE A 482 -21.69 16.61 5.70
C PHE A 482 -21.49 15.10 5.52
N LYS A 483 -22.10 14.57 4.47
CA LYS A 483 -21.83 13.25 3.88
C LYS A 483 -21.36 13.47 2.44
N GLY A 484 -20.16 12.98 2.13
CA GLY A 484 -19.58 13.23 0.83
C GLY A 484 -18.07 13.15 0.76
N SER A 485 -17.53 13.57 -0.36
CA SER A 485 -16.09 13.63 -0.60
C SER A 485 -15.57 15.07 -0.70
N LEU A 486 -14.29 15.24 -0.37
CA LEU A 486 -13.61 16.52 -0.30
C LEU A 486 -12.38 16.54 -1.21
N SER A 487 -12.11 17.69 -1.82
CA SER A 487 -10.86 17.96 -2.52
C SER A 487 -10.43 19.40 -2.24
N ALA A 488 -9.37 19.56 -1.46
CA ALA A 488 -8.80 20.88 -1.18
C ALA A 488 -7.90 21.32 -2.34
N SER A 489 -7.97 22.60 -2.68
CA SER A 489 -7.08 23.21 -3.67
C SER A 489 -5.65 23.29 -3.14
N THR A 490 -4.66 23.44 -4.04
CA THR A 490 -3.25 23.36 -3.65
C THR A 490 -2.91 24.46 -2.65
N THR A 491 -3.34 25.71 -2.86
CA THR A 491 -3.04 26.82 -1.93
C THR A 491 -3.92 26.82 -0.67
N GLY A 492 -4.98 26.01 -0.67
CA GLY A 492 -6.02 26.02 0.35
C GLY A 492 -7.01 27.16 0.24
N GLN A 493 -7.02 27.92 -0.87
CA GLN A 493 -8.06 28.91 -1.08
C GLN A 493 -9.45 28.26 -1.18
N PHE A 494 -9.55 27.07 -1.76
CA PHE A 494 -10.82 26.43 -2.04
C PHE A 494 -10.93 25.03 -1.44
N LEU A 495 -12.15 24.67 -1.00
CA LEU A 495 -12.52 23.30 -0.63
C LEU A 495 -13.71 22.86 -1.46
N LEU A 496 -13.45 22.01 -2.45
CA LEU A 496 -14.48 21.35 -3.24
C LEU A 496 -15.11 20.24 -2.40
N GLN A 497 -16.43 20.28 -2.31
CA GLN A 497 -17.30 19.36 -1.57
C GLN A 497 -18.26 18.72 -2.56
N TYR A 498 -18.22 17.41 -2.70
CA TYR A 498 -19.31 16.68 -3.33
C TYR A 498 -20.28 16.22 -2.25
N ASP A 499 -21.46 16.83 -2.20
CA ASP A 499 -22.54 16.47 -1.27
C ASP A 499 -23.34 15.31 -1.89
N GLU A 500 -23.16 14.11 -1.33
CA GLU A 500 -23.75 12.86 -1.83
C GLU A 500 -25.29 12.89 -1.80
N PRO A 501 -25.96 13.22 -0.67
CA PRO A 501 -27.42 13.32 -0.63
C PRO A 501 -27.99 14.32 -1.65
N LYS A 502 -27.32 15.46 -1.85
CA LYS A 502 -27.75 16.48 -2.81
C LYS A 502 -27.24 16.24 -4.23
N LYS A 503 -26.37 15.26 -4.45
CA LYS A 503 -25.75 14.87 -5.72
C LYS A 503 -25.10 16.05 -6.45
N GLN A 504 -24.48 16.97 -5.72
CA GLN A 504 -23.98 18.24 -6.27
C GLN A 504 -22.59 18.60 -5.76
N TYR A 505 -21.85 19.34 -6.59
CA TYR A 505 -20.61 19.97 -6.18
C TYR A 505 -20.85 21.38 -5.61
N ARG A 506 -20.25 21.64 -4.48
CA ARG A 506 -20.16 22.95 -3.84
C ARG A 506 -18.71 23.27 -3.57
N ASN A 507 -18.30 24.51 -3.76
CA ASN A 507 -16.95 24.94 -3.45
C ASN A 507 -16.97 26.04 -2.40
N PHE A 508 -16.21 25.87 -1.32
CA PHE A 508 -16.03 26.89 -0.29
C PHE A 508 -14.81 27.74 -0.63
N ASP A 509 -14.98 29.07 -0.68
CA ASP A 509 -13.90 30.04 -0.85
C ASP A 509 -13.47 30.58 0.51
N ALA A 510 -12.23 30.31 0.88
CA ALA A 510 -11.68 30.70 2.16
C ALA A 510 -11.44 32.21 2.30
N ARG A 511 -11.34 32.97 1.20
CA ARG A 511 -11.21 34.45 1.29
C ARG A 511 -12.55 35.10 1.61
N SER A 512 -13.59 34.75 0.87
CA SER A 512 -14.94 35.30 1.07
C SER A 512 -15.72 34.64 2.21
N ARG A 513 -15.27 33.46 2.67
CA ARG A 513 -15.98 32.60 3.64
C ARG A 513 -17.37 32.16 3.15
N GLN A 514 -17.56 32.10 1.84
CA GLN A 514 -18.82 31.72 1.22
C GLN A 514 -18.66 30.43 0.43
N SER A 515 -19.77 29.71 0.27
CA SER A 515 -19.84 28.54 -0.60
C SER A 515 -20.68 28.83 -1.84
N VAL A 516 -20.23 28.34 -3.00
CA VAL A 516 -20.95 28.43 -4.27
C VAL A 516 -21.24 27.02 -4.79
N VAL A 517 -22.42 26.82 -5.38
CA VAL A 517 -22.75 25.56 -6.08
C VAL A 517 -22.13 25.62 -7.48
N LEU A 518 -21.35 24.61 -7.83
CA LEU A 518 -20.65 24.51 -9.12
C LEU A 518 -21.43 23.64 -10.12
N ALA A 519 -20.98 23.69 -11.38
CA ALA A 519 -21.44 22.80 -12.45
C ALA A 519 -22.94 22.88 -12.78
N GLN A 520 -23.62 23.98 -12.43
CA GLN A 520 -25.06 24.16 -12.67
C GLN A 520 -25.42 24.21 -14.17
N ASP A 521 -24.45 24.53 -15.02
CA ASP A 521 -24.57 24.58 -16.48
C ASP A 521 -24.31 23.22 -17.17
N ILE A 522 -23.81 22.23 -16.43
CA ILE A 522 -23.59 20.87 -16.95
C ILE A 522 -24.90 20.09 -16.92
N LYS A 523 -25.37 19.69 -18.10
CA LYS A 523 -26.64 18.95 -18.26
C LYS A 523 -26.56 17.45 -17.91
N TYR A 524 -25.36 16.94 -17.67
CA TYR A 524 -25.10 15.53 -17.42
C TYR A 524 -24.80 15.26 -15.95
N PRO A 525 -25.27 14.14 -15.38
CA PRO A 525 -24.92 13.75 -14.03
C PRO A 525 -23.41 13.61 -13.82
N LEU A 526 -22.89 14.24 -12.77
CA LEU A 526 -21.50 14.10 -12.31
C LEU A 526 -21.35 13.00 -11.23
N TYR A 527 -22.36 12.14 -11.10
CA TYR A 527 -22.48 11.08 -10.11
C TYR A 527 -22.84 9.76 -10.76
N ASP A 528 -22.53 8.66 -10.09
CA ASP A 528 -22.76 7.31 -10.59
C ASP A 528 -24.27 7.02 -10.71
N ILE A 529 -24.76 7.08 -11.95
CA ILE A 529 -26.16 6.80 -12.29
C ILE A 529 -26.48 5.31 -12.27
N GLU A 530 -25.46 4.46 -12.17
CA GLU A 530 -25.59 3.00 -12.09
C GLU A 530 -25.52 2.49 -10.64
N THR A 531 -25.59 3.39 -9.66
CA THR A 531 -25.71 3.04 -8.24
C THR A 531 -27.00 2.26 -8.01
N ASP A 532 -26.85 0.99 -7.62
CA ASP A 532 -27.94 0.06 -7.34
C ASP A 532 -27.88 -0.54 -5.92
N VAL A 533 -27.09 0.09 -5.05
CA VAL A 533 -27.02 -0.15 -3.61
C VAL A 533 -27.94 0.80 -2.84
N PRO A 534 -28.40 0.46 -1.62
CA PRO A 534 -29.25 1.32 -0.79
C PRO A 534 -28.46 2.48 -0.15
N ASP A 535 -27.77 3.27 -0.97
CA ASP A 535 -26.94 4.39 -0.54
C ASP A 535 -27.02 5.55 -1.55
N ASP A 536 -26.51 6.71 -1.16
CA ASP A 536 -26.38 7.87 -2.05
C ASP A 536 -25.30 7.60 -3.12
N PRO A 537 -25.50 8.05 -4.38
CA PRO A 537 -24.54 7.80 -5.44
C PRO A 537 -23.26 8.61 -5.21
N ASN A 538 -22.12 7.95 -5.36
CA ASN A 538 -20.82 8.62 -5.36
C ASN A 538 -20.66 9.52 -6.59
N ALA A 539 -19.82 10.55 -6.48
CA ALA A 539 -19.34 11.27 -7.65
C ALA A 539 -18.52 10.36 -8.59
N TYR A 540 -18.51 10.65 -9.88
CA TYR A 540 -17.54 10.03 -10.80
C TYR A 540 -16.08 10.41 -10.49
N GLY A 541 -15.88 11.42 -9.65
CA GLY A 541 -14.60 11.79 -9.06
C GLY A 541 -14.05 13.13 -9.55
N VAL A 542 -13.04 13.60 -8.82
CA VAL A 542 -12.24 14.77 -9.14
C VAL A 542 -10.95 14.28 -9.82
N MET A 543 -10.60 14.90 -10.94
CA MET A 543 -9.37 14.59 -11.67
C MET A 543 -8.16 15.26 -11.00
N ALA A 544 -8.15 16.59 -10.95
CA ALA A 544 -7.06 17.37 -10.35
C ALA A 544 -7.47 18.85 -10.20
N TRP A 545 -6.76 19.56 -9.32
CA TRP A 545 -6.69 21.02 -9.36
C TRP A 545 -5.63 21.47 -10.37
N THR A 546 -5.81 22.67 -10.91
CA THR A 546 -4.81 23.28 -11.80
C THR A 546 -3.93 24.24 -11.02
N GLU A 547 -2.79 24.61 -11.61
CA GLU A 547 -1.84 25.55 -11.02
C GLU A 547 -2.55 26.81 -10.49
N LYS A 548 -2.13 27.28 -9.31
CA LYS A 548 -2.67 28.46 -8.61
C LYS A 548 -4.18 28.41 -8.32
N ASP A 549 -4.75 27.21 -8.29
CA ASP A 549 -6.17 26.97 -8.05
C ASP A 549 -7.08 27.67 -9.10
N GLU A 550 -6.59 27.84 -10.33
CA GLU A 550 -7.34 28.53 -11.40
C GLU A 550 -8.60 27.77 -11.85
N ALA A 551 -8.57 26.44 -11.78
CA ALA A 551 -9.66 25.55 -12.13
C ALA A 551 -9.59 24.22 -11.36
N VAL A 552 -10.73 23.53 -11.31
CA VAL A 552 -10.81 22.14 -10.86
C VAL A 552 -11.40 21.29 -11.96
N LEU A 553 -10.78 20.13 -12.21
CA LEU A 553 -11.22 19.18 -13.21
C LEU A 553 -12.02 18.06 -12.54
N VAL A 554 -13.22 17.77 -13.03
CA VAL A 554 -14.11 16.72 -12.53
C VAL A 554 -14.55 15.80 -13.66
N TYR A 555 -14.99 14.60 -13.32
CA TYR A 555 -15.52 13.63 -14.28
C TYR A 555 -17.04 13.65 -14.33
N ASP A 556 -17.58 13.45 -15.53
CA ASP A 556 -18.85 12.76 -15.68
C ASP A 556 -18.61 11.27 -16.01
N GLN A 557 -19.66 10.52 -16.38
CA GLN A 557 -19.52 9.10 -16.73
C GLN A 557 -18.47 8.84 -17.82
N PHE A 558 -18.30 9.75 -18.78
CA PHE A 558 -17.48 9.59 -19.97
C PHE A 558 -16.41 10.67 -20.13
N ASP A 559 -16.78 11.91 -19.89
CA ASP A 559 -16.05 13.12 -20.26
C ASP A 559 -15.42 13.82 -19.04
N ILE A 560 -14.49 14.73 -19.34
CA ILE A 560 -13.74 15.52 -18.35
C ILE A 560 -14.19 16.97 -18.44
N TRP A 561 -14.55 17.56 -17.30
CA TRP A 561 -15.07 18.92 -17.20
C TRP A 561 -14.14 19.81 -16.38
N GLN A 562 -13.84 20.99 -16.90
CA GLN A 562 -13.15 22.05 -16.20
C GLN A 562 -14.16 23.02 -15.61
N LEU A 563 -14.08 23.25 -14.30
CA LEU A 563 -14.95 24.15 -13.55
C LEU A 563 -14.15 25.35 -13.04
N ASP A 564 -14.75 26.53 -13.10
CA ASP A 564 -14.29 27.71 -12.36
C ASP A 564 -14.61 27.53 -10.87
N PRO A 565 -13.62 27.53 -9.96
CA PRO A 565 -13.85 27.32 -8.54
C PRO A 565 -14.71 28.43 -7.92
N ALA A 566 -14.75 29.62 -8.51
CA ALA A 566 -15.62 30.72 -8.08
C ALA A 566 -17.05 30.63 -8.65
N GLY A 567 -17.32 29.70 -9.57
CA GLY A 567 -18.63 29.52 -10.20
C GLY A 567 -19.07 30.70 -11.09
N LYS A 568 -18.14 31.52 -11.60
CA LYS A 568 -18.43 32.71 -12.41
C LYS A 568 -18.32 32.46 -13.91
N LYS A 569 -17.41 31.58 -14.34
CA LYS A 569 -17.24 31.18 -15.74
C LYS A 569 -17.99 29.88 -16.03
N PRO A 570 -18.48 29.70 -17.27
CA PRO A 570 -19.11 28.44 -17.68
C PRO A 570 -18.12 27.28 -17.64
N ALA A 571 -18.64 26.08 -17.40
CA ALA A 571 -17.90 24.84 -17.46
C ALA A 571 -17.44 24.53 -18.88
N ILE A 572 -16.25 23.93 -19.01
CA ILE A 572 -15.66 23.56 -20.30
C ILE A 572 -15.49 22.04 -20.34
N CYS A 573 -16.11 21.37 -21.31
CA CYS A 573 -15.87 19.95 -21.55
C CYS A 573 -14.53 19.78 -22.28
N LEU A 574 -13.49 19.33 -21.57
CA LEU A 574 -12.15 19.17 -22.12
C LEU A 574 -12.10 18.15 -23.25
N THR A 575 -12.86 17.07 -23.16
CA THR A 575 -12.97 16.02 -24.20
C THR A 575 -13.96 16.37 -25.31
N ASN A 576 -14.51 17.59 -25.31
CA ASN A 576 -15.45 18.11 -26.31
C ASN A 576 -16.67 17.19 -26.56
N GLY A 577 -17.15 16.52 -25.51
CA GLY A 577 -18.28 15.58 -25.55
C GLY A 577 -18.02 14.28 -26.33
N LYS A 578 -16.79 14.04 -26.80
CA LYS A 578 -16.45 12.87 -27.62
C LYS A 578 -16.51 11.57 -26.83
N GLY A 579 -16.34 11.61 -25.51
CA GLY A 579 -16.52 10.44 -24.65
C GLY A 579 -17.94 9.93 -24.72
N ARG A 580 -18.90 10.79 -24.35
CA ARG A 580 -20.32 10.44 -24.34
C ARG A 580 -20.86 10.07 -25.71
N GLN A 581 -20.49 10.79 -26.77
CA GLN A 581 -20.93 10.49 -28.14
C GLN A 581 -20.52 9.09 -28.61
N ASN A 582 -19.40 8.56 -28.12
CA ASN A 582 -18.82 7.30 -28.57
C ASN A 582 -18.88 6.18 -27.52
N SER A 583 -19.45 6.44 -26.34
CA SER A 583 -19.43 5.53 -25.18
C SER A 583 -18.02 5.18 -24.70
N LEU A 584 -17.13 6.17 -24.72
CA LEU A 584 -15.74 6.07 -24.28
C LEU A 584 -15.55 6.81 -22.95
N VAL A 585 -14.96 6.14 -21.97
CA VAL A 585 -14.64 6.71 -20.66
C VAL A 585 -13.19 7.18 -20.66
N PHE A 586 -12.97 8.48 -20.47
CA PHE A 586 -11.65 9.09 -20.34
C PHE A 586 -11.29 9.30 -18.87
N ARG A 587 -10.13 8.81 -18.44
CA ARG A 587 -9.59 9.02 -17.08
C ARG A 587 -8.11 9.36 -17.12
N GLN A 588 -7.64 10.22 -16.23
CA GLN A 588 -6.23 10.58 -16.15
C GLN A 588 -5.41 9.40 -15.65
N VAL A 589 -4.26 9.19 -16.29
CA VAL A 589 -3.18 8.37 -15.77
C VAL A 589 -2.16 9.31 -15.14
N VAL A 590 -2.02 9.26 -13.81
CA VAL A 590 -1.03 10.06 -13.08
C VAL A 590 0.35 9.42 -13.28
N LEU A 591 1.20 10.10 -14.06
CA LEU A 591 2.55 9.62 -14.41
C LEU A 591 3.64 10.11 -13.45
N ASP A 592 3.38 11.19 -12.71
CA ASP A 592 4.24 11.72 -11.66
C ASP A 592 3.40 11.88 -10.38
N ARG A 593 3.77 11.14 -9.33
CA ARG A 593 3.07 11.18 -8.04
C ARG A 593 3.45 12.38 -7.19
N GLU A 594 4.54 13.09 -7.53
CA GLU A 594 4.93 14.32 -6.86
C GLU A 594 4.21 15.55 -7.41
N GLU A 595 3.54 15.41 -8.55
CA GLU A 595 2.73 16.48 -9.10
C GLU A 595 1.48 16.73 -8.26
N ARG A 596 1.26 17.98 -7.86
CA ARG A 596 0.12 18.41 -7.03
C ARG A 596 -1.00 19.06 -7.83
N PHE A 597 -0.68 19.56 -9.02
CA PHE A 597 -1.62 20.28 -9.88
C PHE A 597 -1.22 20.19 -11.34
N ILE A 598 -2.19 20.38 -12.23
CA ILE A 598 -1.96 20.41 -13.68
C ILE A 598 -1.55 21.82 -14.13
N LYS A 599 -0.48 21.91 -14.90
CA LYS A 599 0.05 23.17 -15.47
C LYS A 599 -0.51 23.44 -16.87
N PRO A 600 -0.76 24.71 -17.25
CA PRO A 600 -1.04 25.08 -18.64
C PRO A 600 0.03 24.54 -19.60
N GLY A 601 -0.39 23.92 -20.71
CA GLY A 601 0.53 23.33 -21.69
C GLY A 601 1.12 21.96 -21.30
N GLN A 602 0.79 21.43 -20.12
CA GLN A 602 1.22 20.10 -19.72
C GLN A 602 0.57 19.02 -20.59
N THR A 603 1.35 18.02 -21.00
CA THR A 603 0.84 16.83 -21.70
C THR A 603 0.37 15.80 -20.69
N LEU A 604 -0.93 15.51 -20.71
CA LEU A 604 -1.62 14.53 -19.88
C LEU A 604 -1.76 13.21 -20.65
N LEU A 605 -1.64 12.09 -19.95
CA LEU A 605 -2.02 10.79 -20.47
C LEU A 605 -3.42 10.44 -19.99
N LEU A 606 -4.33 10.12 -20.91
CA LEU A 606 -5.68 9.68 -20.62
C LEU A 606 -5.82 8.21 -21.00
N SER A 607 -6.24 7.36 -20.07
CA SER A 607 -6.74 6.02 -20.39
C SER A 607 -8.13 6.14 -21.00
N VAL A 608 -8.40 5.30 -22.00
CA VAL A 608 -9.68 5.22 -22.69
C VAL A 608 -10.27 3.84 -22.48
N PHE A 609 -11.52 3.75 -22.03
CA PHE A 609 -12.25 2.50 -21.89
C PHE A 609 -13.55 2.53 -22.70
N ASN A 610 -13.79 1.51 -23.52
CA ASN A 610 -14.97 1.43 -24.37
C ASN A 610 -16.07 0.62 -23.69
N GLN A 611 -17.19 1.26 -23.37
CA GLN A 611 -18.30 0.60 -22.69
C GLN A 611 -19.02 -0.46 -23.54
N LYS A 612 -18.82 -0.48 -24.87
CA LYS A 612 -19.52 -1.41 -25.78
C LYS A 612 -18.81 -2.75 -25.94
N ASP A 613 -17.50 -2.74 -26.12
CA ASP A 613 -16.67 -3.93 -26.37
C ASP A 613 -15.66 -4.22 -25.24
N LYS A 614 -15.67 -3.38 -24.20
CA LYS A 614 -14.80 -3.44 -23.01
C LYS A 614 -13.31 -3.29 -23.33
N GLY A 615 -12.98 -2.87 -24.54
CA GLY A 615 -11.63 -2.59 -24.98
C GLY A 615 -11.03 -1.38 -24.28
N SER A 616 -9.71 -1.28 -24.32
CA SER A 616 -8.98 -0.17 -23.71
C SER A 616 -7.93 0.42 -24.64
N GLY A 617 -7.55 1.65 -24.34
CA GLY A 617 -6.54 2.41 -25.08
C GLY A 617 -5.97 3.53 -24.22
N ALA A 618 -5.10 4.34 -24.84
CA ALA A 618 -4.58 5.54 -24.22
C ALA A 618 -4.38 6.63 -25.28
N VAL A 619 -4.58 7.89 -24.88
CA VAL A 619 -4.38 9.08 -25.71
C VAL A 619 -3.70 10.17 -24.89
N THR A 620 -2.96 11.05 -25.55
CA THR A 620 -2.37 12.23 -24.91
C THR A 620 -3.25 13.47 -25.15
N GLN A 621 -3.36 14.33 -24.13
CA GLN A 621 -4.06 15.61 -24.23
C GLN A 621 -3.20 16.72 -23.64
N VAL A 622 -2.98 17.80 -24.38
CA VAL A 622 -2.28 18.99 -23.85
C VAL A 622 -3.29 19.88 -23.13
N TYR A 623 -3.09 20.11 -21.85
CA TYR A 623 -3.99 20.97 -21.07
C TYR A 623 -3.95 22.42 -21.58
N GLY A 624 -5.12 23.02 -21.77
CA GLY A 624 -5.29 24.35 -22.38
C GLY A 624 -5.31 24.35 -23.92
N LYS A 625 -5.22 23.19 -24.59
CA LYS A 625 -5.46 23.05 -26.04
C LYS A 625 -6.78 22.32 -26.30
N PRO A 626 -7.46 22.58 -27.44
CA PRO A 626 -8.65 21.81 -27.81
C PRO A 626 -8.33 20.32 -27.92
N PHE A 627 -9.29 19.47 -27.54
CA PHE A 627 -9.15 18.03 -27.70
C PHE A 627 -9.22 17.64 -29.18
N VAL A 628 -8.19 16.93 -29.63
CA VAL A 628 -8.03 16.52 -31.03
C VAL A 628 -8.69 15.16 -31.22
N TRP A 629 -9.84 15.15 -31.89
CA TRP A 629 -10.50 13.92 -32.31
C TRP A 629 -10.11 13.57 -33.75
N LYS A 630 -9.54 12.38 -33.95
CA LYS A 630 -9.24 11.85 -35.28
C LYS A 630 -10.38 10.94 -35.72
N GLU A 631 -11.21 11.41 -36.65
CA GLU A 631 -12.30 10.59 -37.21
C GLU A 631 -11.75 9.29 -37.82
N ASN A 632 -12.54 8.21 -37.72
CA ASN A 632 -12.19 6.86 -38.20
C ASN A 632 -10.95 6.20 -37.55
N THR A 633 -10.44 6.73 -36.43
CA THR A 633 -9.35 6.10 -35.67
C THR A 633 -9.90 5.43 -34.42
N ALA A 634 -9.72 4.12 -34.27
CA ALA A 634 -10.10 3.41 -33.05
C ALA A 634 -9.22 3.88 -31.87
N LEU A 635 -9.84 4.43 -30.83
CA LEU A 635 -9.14 4.83 -29.60
C LEU A 635 -8.86 3.67 -28.64
N THR A 636 -9.47 2.51 -28.89
CA THR A 636 -9.36 1.33 -28.03
C THR A 636 -9.10 0.09 -28.86
N GLN A 637 -8.58 -0.94 -28.19
CA GLN A 637 -8.28 -2.24 -28.75
C GLN A 637 -8.94 -3.32 -27.87
N PRO A 638 -9.23 -4.52 -28.41
CA PRO A 638 -9.85 -5.63 -27.66
C PRO A 638 -8.84 -6.31 -26.72
N LEU A 639 -8.29 -5.52 -25.81
CA LEU A 639 -7.29 -5.88 -24.81
C LEU A 639 -7.44 -4.94 -23.61
N ARG A 640 -6.77 -5.27 -22.51
CA ARG A 640 -6.62 -4.40 -21.35
C ARG A 640 -5.21 -3.77 -21.34
N MET A 641 -5.15 -2.44 -21.25
CA MET A 641 -3.94 -1.64 -21.04
C MET A 641 -3.87 -1.18 -19.58
N ALA A 642 -2.69 -1.29 -18.97
CA ALA A 642 -2.48 -0.92 -17.58
C ALA A 642 -1.01 -0.62 -17.27
N ASN A 643 -0.71 -0.30 -16.01
CA ASN A 643 0.65 -0.18 -15.46
C ASN A 643 1.54 0.83 -16.21
N PHE A 644 0.97 1.96 -16.60
CA PHE A 644 1.68 3.03 -17.27
C PHE A 644 2.73 3.68 -16.35
N ALA A 645 3.91 3.95 -16.89
CA ALA A 645 4.98 4.73 -16.27
C ALA A 645 5.77 5.48 -17.34
N LYS A 646 6.13 6.75 -17.08
CA LYS A 646 6.91 7.57 -18.01
C LYS A 646 8.32 7.80 -17.47
N ALA A 647 9.30 7.84 -18.37
CA ALA A 647 10.65 8.27 -17.99
C ALA A 647 10.65 9.76 -17.59
N LYS A 648 11.39 10.10 -16.53
CA LYS A 648 11.42 11.47 -15.98
C LYS A 648 12.00 12.50 -16.97
N LEU A 649 13.00 12.09 -17.76
CA LEU A 649 13.79 12.95 -18.65
C LEU A 649 13.68 12.58 -20.14
N ALA A 650 12.78 11.66 -20.49
CA ALA A 650 12.58 11.20 -21.86
C ALA A 650 11.08 10.96 -22.14
N PRO A 651 10.62 11.02 -23.41
CA PRO A 651 9.24 10.74 -23.75
C PRO A 651 8.89 9.24 -23.73
N VAL A 652 9.76 8.38 -23.21
CA VAL A 652 9.56 6.92 -23.16
C VAL A 652 8.43 6.57 -22.21
N LEU A 653 7.48 5.75 -22.67
CA LEU A 653 6.35 5.23 -21.91
C LEU A 653 6.46 3.71 -21.77
N ALA A 654 6.51 3.21 -20.54
CA ALA A 654 6.34 1.80 -20.22
C ALA A 654 4.88 1.52 -19.87
N PHE A 655 4.36 0.36 -20.27
CA PHE A 655 3.01 -0.09 -19.95
C PHE A 655 2.88 -1.61 -20.16
N SER A 656 1.72 -2.17 -19.81
CA SER A 656 1.40 -3.58 -20.04
C SER A 656 0.12 -3.73 -20.85
N THR A 657 0.07 -4.75 -21.71
CA THR A 657 -1.14 -5.17 -22.40
C THR A 657 -1.46 -6.64 -22.10
N GLU A 658 -2.73 -6.94 -21.87
CA GLU A 658 -3.22 -8.31 -21.64
C GLU A 658 -4.54 -8.59 -22.37
N THR A 659 -4.79 -9.86 -22.63
CA THR A 659 -6.07 -10.39 -23.10
C THR A 659 -6.45 -11.57 -22.21
N TYR A 660 -7.67 -12.10 -22.34
CA TYR A 660 -8.03 -13.35 -21.66
C TYR A 660 -7.04 -14.49 -21.96
N GLN A 661 -6.47 -14.52 -23.17
CA GLN A 661 -5.57 -15.58 -23.65
C GLN A 661 -4.09 -15.29 -23.40
N ARG A 662 -3.72 -14.07 -23.02
CA ARG A 662 -2.32 -13.66 -22.87
C ARG A 662 -2.14 -12.80 -21.64
N SER A 663 -1.34 -13.28 -20.69
CA SER A 663 -0.99 -12.53 -19.48
C SER A 663 -0.30 -11.22 -19.79
N ALA A 664 -0.45 -10.24 -18.89
CA ALA A 664 0.21 -8.94 -18.96
C ALA A 664 1.71 -9.06 -19.26
N ASN A 665 2.13 -8.40 -20.33
CA ASN A 665 3.53 -8.28 -20.71
C ASN A 665 4.19 -7.02 -20.09
N VAL A 666 5.47 -6.84 -20.39
CA VAL A 666 6.19 -5.59 -20.19
C VAL A 666 6.56 -5.04 -21.55
N GLN A 667 6.12 -3.84 -21.88
CA GLN A 667 6.43 -3.19 -23.14
C GLN A 667 6.73 -1.71 -22.97
N VAL A 668 7.47 -1.17 -23.92
CA VAL A 668 7.91 0.23 -23.94
C VAL A 668 7.67 0.85 -25.31
N LEU A 669 7.29 2.12 -25.30
CA LEU A 669 7.17 2.96 -26.47
C LEU A 669 8.15 4.12 -26.30
N ASP A 670 8.94 4.40 -27.33
CA ASP A 670 9.98 5.44 -27.35
C ASP A 670 9.41 6.86 -27.22
N ASN A 671 8.17 7.07 -27.69
CA ASN A 671 7.47 8.34 -27.62
C ASN A 671 6.00 8.17 -27.16
N MET A 672 5.70 8.65 -25.95
CA MET A 672 4.38 8.65 -25.33
C MET A 672 3.31 9.32 -26.20
N ASP A 673 3.63 10.37 -26.95
CA ASP A 673 2.66 11.09 -27.78
C ASP A 673 2.12 10.23 -28.93
N ALA A 674 2.85 9.18 -29.31
CA ALA A 674 2.45 8.23 -30.32
C ALA A 674 1.66 7.03 -29.75
N VAL A 675 1.31 7.01 -28.45
CA VAL A 675 0.69 5.85 -27.78
C VAL A 675 -0.61 5.41 -28.46
N GLN A 676 -1.42 6.35 -28.94
CA GLN A 676 -2.66 6.04 -29.65
C GLN A 676 -2.42 5.23 -30.93
N GLU A 677 -1.35 5.55 -31.68
CA GLU A 677 -1.08 5.00 -33.01
C GLU A 677 -0.14 3.79 -32.97
N LYS A 678 0.81 3.78 -32.02
CA LYS A 678 1.94 2.85 -32.00
C LYS A 678 1.92 1.89 -30.80
N ALA A 679 0.87 1.86 -29.98
CA ALA A 679 0.81 0.92 -28.85
C ALA A 679 0.96 -0.56 -29.26
N GLN A 680 0.52 -0.94 -30.46
CA GLN A 680 0.65 -2.31 -30.98
C GLN A 680 2.06 -2.67 -31.45
N SER A 681 2.84 -1.67 -31.88
CA SER A 681 4.22 -1.84 -32.34
C SER A 681 5.25 -1.50 -31.26
N ALA A 682 4.81 -1.28 -30.02
CA ALA A 682 5.67 -1.08 -28.87
C ALA A 682 6.61 -2.28 -28.65
N THR A 683 7.83 -2.00 -28.21
CA THR A 683 8.84 -3.03 -27.96
C THR A 683 8.45 -3.87 -26.74
N VAL A 684 8.16 -5.15 -26.94
CA VAL A 684 7.87 -6.10 -25.85
C VAL A 684 9.19 -6.55 -25.21
N LEU A 685 9.43 -6.12 -23.98
CA LEU A 685 10.62 -6.49 -23.21
C LEU A 685 10.50 -7.88 -22.58
N PHE A 686 9.30 -8.29 -22.19
CA PHE A 686 9.06 -9.61 -21.59
C PHE A 686 7.61 -10.05 -21.70
N GLN A 687 7.42 -11.33 -22.04
CA GLN A 687 6.13 -12.01 -22.02
C GLN A 687 6.23 -13.18 -21.00
N PRO A 688 5.54 -13.11 -19.85
CA PRO A 688 5.53 -14.21 -18.89
C PRO A 688 4.70 -15.40 -19.39
N ASN A 689 4.84 -16.53 -18.71
CA ASN A 689 4.00 -17.72 -18.82
C ASN A 689 4.06 -18.44 -20.19
N ALA A 690 5.23 -18.57 -20.80
CA ALA A 690 5.40 -19.33 -22.04
C ALA A 690 4.91 -20.79 -21.91
N GLN A 691 4.95 -21.37 -20.71
CA GLN A 691 4.40 -22.70 -20.41
C GLN A 691 2.89 -22.82 -20.65
N GLN A 692 2.14 -21.71 -20.67
CA GLN A 692 0.69 -21.72 -20.96
C GLN A 692 0.39 -22.37 -22.32
N ALA A 693 1.29 -22.27 -23.30
CA ALA A 693 1.10 -22.88 -24.62
C ALA A 693 0.94 -24.40 -24.58
N GLN A 694 1.32 -25.06 -23.48
CA GLN A 694 1.16 -26.50 -23.25
C GLN A 694 -0.24 -26.88 -22.74
N TYR A 695 -1.07 -25.90 -22.40
CA TYR A 695 -2.36 -26.12 -21.75
C TYR A 695 -3.53 -25.63 -22.60
N ASN A 696 -4.66 -26.33 -22.49
CA ASN A 696 -5.94 -25.83 -23.00
C ASN A 696 -6.29 -24.54 -22.26
N TRP A 697 -6.67 -23.49 -22.97
CA TRP A 697 -7.03 -22.22 -22.32
C TRP A 697 -8.47 -21.81 -22.56
N GLY A 698 -8.85 -21.60 -23.82
CA GLY A 698 -10.20 -21.20 -24.22
C GLY A 698 -10.30 -19.80 -24.82
N SER A 699 -11.52 -19.28 -24.91
CA SER A 699 -11.83 -17.91 -25.33
C SER A 699 -12.87 -17.27 -24.40
N ALA A 700 -12.99 -15.94 -24.48
CA ALA A 700 -13.99 -15.16 -23.75
C ALA A 700 -14.75 -14.26 -24.74
N GLU A 701 -16.06 -14.14 -24.57
CA GLU A 701 -16.88 -13.23 -25.37
C GLU A 701 -17.95 -12.54 -24.51
N LEU A 702 -18.34 -11.34 -24.94
CA LEU A 702 -19.48 -10.64 -24.36
C LEU A 702 -20.78 -11.29 -24.85
N PHE A 703 -21.64 -11.70 -23.93
CA PHE A 703 -22.93 -12.30 -24.22
C PHE A 703 -24.06 -11.38 -23.74
N LYS A 704 -25.02 -11.10 -24.62
CA LYS A 704 -26.14 -10.19 -24.34
C LYS A 704 -27.45 -10.98 -24.29
N TRP A 705 -28.31 -10.63 -23.34
CA TRP A 705 -29.65 -11.21 -23.24
C TRP A 705 -30.63 -10.23 -22.59
N LYS A 706 -31.92 -10.51 -22.78
CA LYS A 706 -33.01 -9.83 -22.10
C LYS A 706 -33.31 -10.52 -20.77
N ALA A 707 -33.11 -9.83 -19.66
CA ALA A 707 -33.42 -10.35 -18.32
C ALA A 707 -34.94 -10.47 -18.10
N TYR A 708 -35.37 -11.16 -17.04
CA TYR A 708 -36.81 -11.28 -16.71
C TYR A 708 -37.45 -9.93 -16.35
N THR A 709 -36.64 -8.96 -15.92
CA THR A 709 -37.06 -7.56 -15.75
C THR A 709 -37.39 -6.85 -17.07
N GLY A 710 -37.06 -7.44 -18.21
CA GLY A 710 -37.15 -6.83 -19.53
C GLY A 710 -35.94 -5.98 -19.91
N LYS A 711 -34.97 -5.77 -19.01
CA LYS A 711 -33.73 -5.03 -19.27
C LYS A 711 -32.81 -5.86 -20.18
N GLU A 712 -32.30 -5.24 -21.23
CA GLU A 712 -31.14 -5.78 -21.97
C GLU A 712 -29.91 -5.67 -21.07
N THR A 713 -29.24 -6.80 -20.87
CA THR A 713 -28.06 -6.92 -20.00
C THR A 713 -26.98 -7.74 -20.70
N GLU A 714 -25.82 -7.82 -20.08
CA GLU A 714 -24.67 -8.52 -20.62
C GLU A 714 -23.87 -9.26 -19.54
N GLY A 715 -22.90 -10.03 -19.99
CA GLY A 715 -22.05 -10.88 -19.16
C GLY A 715 -20.98 -11.53 -20.03
N ILE A 716 -20.12 -12.34 -19.44
CA ILE A 716 -19.02 -12.98 -20.16
C ILE A 716 -19.30 -14.47 -20.29
N VAL A 717 -19.18 -15.02 -21.49
CA VAL A 717 -19.14 -16.48 -21.71
C VAL A 717 -17.72 -16.88 -22.04
N TYR A 718 -17.15 -17.75 -21.21
CA TYR A 718 -15.88 -18.40 -21.44
C TYR A 718 -16.11 -19.78 -22.06
N LYS A 719 -15.41 -20.07 -23.15
CA LYS A 719 -15.55 -21.30 -23.92
C LYS A 719 -14.25 -22.10 -23.90
N PRO A 720 -14.32 -23.44 -23.79
CA PRO A 720 -13.14 -24.30 -23.83
C PRO A 720 -12.37 -24.17 -25.15
N GLU A 721 -11.10 -24.54 -25.13
CA GLU A 721 -10.29 -24.57 -26.35
C GLU A 721 -10.84 -25.62 -27.33
N GLY A 722 -10.86 -25.28 -28.64
CA GLY A 722 -11.45 -26.15 -29.66
C GLY A 722 -12.98 -26.27 -29.56
N PHE A 723 -13.65 -25.28 -28.97
CA PHE A 723 -15.10 -25.24 -28.83
C PHE A 723 -15.83 -25.50 -30.16
N ASP A 724 -16.68 -26.52 -30.14
CA ASP A 724 -17.60 -26.91 -31.21
C ASP A 724 -19.05 -26.65 -30.76
N PRO A 725 -19.82 -25.75 -31.40
CA PRO A 725 -21.19 -25.44 -31.04
C PRO A 725 -22.18 -26.62 -31.21
N LYS A 726 -21.78 -27.71 -31.88
CA LYS A 726 -22.59 -28.92 -32.03
C LYS A 726 -22.43 -29.88 -30.84
N LYS A 727 -21.41 -29.71 -30.01
CA LYS A 727 -21.19 -30.52 -28.80
C LYS A 727 -21.93 -29.91 -27.60
N LYS A 728 -22.24 -30.77 -26.63
CA LYS A 728 -22.87 -30.40 -25.36
C LYS A 728 -21.80 -30.32 -24.27
N TYR A 729 -21.68 -29.16 -23.63
CA TYR A 729 -20.72 -28.92 -22.55
C TYR A 729 -21.43 -28.76 -21.19
N PRO A 730 -20.84 -29.23 -20.09
CA PRO A 730 -21.27 -28.80 -18.76
C PRO A 730 -21.00 -27.29 -18.60
N MET A 731 -21.82 -26.61 -17.80
CA MET A 731 -21.68 -25.17 -17.57
C MET A 731 -21.60 -24.82 -16.09
N ILE A 732 -20.76 -23.86 -15.73
CA ILE A 732 -20.77 -23.24 -14.39
C ILE A 732 -21.17 -21.78 -14.56
N VAL A 733 -22.14 -21.34 -13.77
CA VAL A 733 -22.53 -19.94 -13.69
C VAL A 733 -21.85 -19.32 -12.47
N TYR A 734 -20.89 -18.44 -12.72
CA TYR A 734 -20.13 -17.73 -11.69
C TYR A 734 -20.57 -16.27 -11.64
N PHE A 735 -20.84 -15.71 -10.47
CA PHE A 735 -21.28 -14.32 -10.39
C PHE A 735 -20.79 -13.60 -9.13
N TYR A 736 -20.52 -12.31 -9.30
CA TYR A 736 -20.25 -11.36 -8.24
C TYR A 736 -20.60 -9.97 -8.78
N GLU A 737 -21.85 -9.56 -8.58
CA GLU A 737 -22.40 -8.28 -9.06
C GLU A 737 -22.25 -8.08 -10.59
N ARG A 738 -21.38 -7.16 -11.03
CA ARG A 738 -21.10 -6.85 -12.43
C ARG A 738 -19.62 -7.12 -12.74
N SER A 739 -19.34 -7.89 -13.79
CA SER A 739 -18.00 -8.37 -14.13
C SER A 739 -17.65 -8.24 -15.63
N ASN A 740 -18.57 -7.80 -16.48
CA ASN A 740 -18.36 -7.59 -17.92
C ASN A 740 -17.11 -6.77 -18.27
N ASN A 741 -16.75 -5.75 -17.47
CA ASN A 741 -15.60 -4.89 -17.69
C ASN A 741 -14.26 -5.65 -17.56
N THR A 742 -14.28 -6.89 -17.09
CA THR A 742 -13.11 -7.78 -17.01
C THR A 742 -12.92 -8.68 -18.23
N LEU A 743 -13.72 -8.52 -19.30
CA LEU A 743 -13.71 -9.37 -20.51
C LEU A 743 -12.30 -9.68 -21.04
N HIS A 744 -11.45 -8.65 -21.15
CA HIS A 744 -10.08 -8.81 -21.67
C HIS A 744 -9.03 -9.05 -20.58
N GLY A 745 -9.43 -9.07 -19.31
CA GLY A 745 -8.51 -9.30 -18.20
C GLY A 745 -8.00 -10.74 -18.18
N TYR A 746 -6.70 -10.89 -17.99
CA TYR A 746 -6.10 -12.20 -17.80
C TYR A 746 -6.31 -12.68 -16.36
N ARG A 747 -6.70 -13.95 -16.18
CA ARG A 747 -6.77 -14.58 -14.85
C ARG A 747 -5.72 -15.68 -14.78
N ALA A 748 -4.74 -15.54 -13.90
CA ALA A 748 -3.76 -16.59 -13.66
C ALA A 748 -4.41 -17.77 -12.91
N PRO A 749 -4.02 -19.03 -13.17
CA PRO A 749 -4.47 -20.16 -12.39
C PRO A 749 -3.83 -20.10 -11.00
N SER A 750 -4.66 -20.09 -9.96
CA SER A 750 -4.20 -20.10 -8.57
C SER A 750 -5.20 -20.84 -7.67
N PRO A 751 -4.78 -21.26 -6.46
CA PRO A 751 -5.70 -21.70 -5.42
C PRO A 751 -6.62 -20.56 -5.01
N THR A 752 -7.90 -20.86 -4.84
CA THR A 752 -8.94 -19.89 -4.48
C THR A 752 -9.68 -20.37 -3.23
N ALA A 753 -9.79 -19.53 -2.21
CA ALA A 753 -10.50 -19.90 -0.97
C ALA A 753 -12.02 -20.04 -1.17
N SER A 754 -12.62 -19.19 -2.01
CA SER A 754 -14.08 -19.06 -2.11
C SER A 754 -14.61 -18.59 -3.49
N ALA A 755 -13.75 -18.44 -4.49
CA ALA A 755 -14.10 -17.97 -5.84
C ALA A 755 -13.78 -19.02 -6.92
N LEU A 756 -14.39 -18.92 -8.10
CA LEU A 756 -14.13 -19.84 -9.21
C LEU A 756 -12.84 -19.47 -9.96
N ASN A 757 -11.89 -20.40 -10.04
CA ASN A 757 -10.77 -20.31 -10.97
C ASN A 757 -11.24 -20.63 -12.40
N ILE A 758 -11.68 -19.60 -13.13
CA ILE A 758 -12.28 -19.75 -14.48
C ILE A 758 -11.36 -20.52 -15.45
N PRO A 759 -10.07 -20.15 -15.65
CA PRO A 759 -9.19 -20.89 -16.55
C PRO A 759 -9.12 -22.40 -16.25
N PHE A 760 -9.09 -22.78 -14.97
CA PHE A 760 -9.00 -24.19 -14.57
C PHE A 760 -10.17 -25.03 -15.10
N PHE A 761 -11.41 -24.53 -14.96
CA PHE A 761 -12.60 -25.24 -15.43
C PHE A 761 -12.75 -25.18 -16.95
N VAL A 762 -12.47 -24.03 -17.56
CA VAL A 762 -12.54 -23.87 -19.03
C VAL A 762 -11.54 -24.79 -19.74
N SER A 763 -10.32 -24.90 -19.20
CA SER A 763 -9.28 -25.82 -19.66
C SER A 763 -9.71 -27.30 -19.63
N ARG A 764 -10.65 -27.63 -18.74
CA ARG A 764 -11.19 -28.98 -18.51
C ARG A 764 -12.52 -29.23 -19.23
N GLY A 765 -12.91 -28.36 -20.16
CA GLY A 765 -14.07 -28.56 -21.03
C GLY A 765 -15.39 -27.97 -20.52
N TYR A 766 -15.36 -27.13 -19.48
CA TYR A 766 -16.56 -26.41 -19.02
C TYR A 766 -16.77 -25.13 -19.81
N VAL A 767 -18.02 -24.81 -20.11
CA VAL A 767 -18.42 -23.42 -20.38
C VAL A 767 -18.57 -22.72 -19.02
N VAL A 768 -18.06 -21.50 -18.91
CA VAL A 768 -18.30 -20.67 -17.72
C VAL A 768 -19.06 -19.42 -18.14
N PHE A 769 -20.21 -19.18 -17.52
CA PHE A 769 -21.02 -17.98 -17.77
C PHE A 769 -20.94 -17.06 -16.55
N VAL A 770 -20.64 -15.78 -16.80
CA VAL A 770 -20.55 -14.74 -15.78
C VAL A 770 -21.55 -13.63 -16.07
N PRO A 771 -22.79 -13.73 -15.55
CA PRO A 771 -23.80 -12.70 -15.77
C PRO A 771 -23.53 -11.46 -14.93
N ASP A 772 -23.82 -10.28 -15.49
CA ASP A 772 -24.01 -9.07 -14.69
C ASP A 772 -25.40 -9.07 -14.03
N ILE A 773 -25.43 -8.60 -12.79
CA ILE A 773 -26.64 -8.50 -11.97
C ILE A 773 -26.93 -7.03 -11.70
N TRP A 774 -28.17 -6.61 -11.93
CA TRP A 774 -28.66 -5.29 -11.55
C TRP A 774 -29.64 -5.41 -10.40
N TYR A 775 -29.40 -4.64 -9.35
CA TYR A 775 -30.16 -4.77 -8.12
C TYR A 775 -31.35 -3.82 -8.07
N LYS A 776 -32.48 -4.34 -7.57
CA LYS A 776 -33.59 -3.53 -7.11
C LYS A 776 -33.46 -3.41 -5.59
N THR A 777 -33.42 -2.19 -5.07
CA THR A 777 -33.35 -1.91 -3.64
C THR A 777 -34.40 -2.70 -2.86
N GLY A 778 -33.96 -3.41 -1.83
CA GLY A 778 -34.80 -4.27 -0.99
C GLY A 778 -35.12 -5.66 -1.57
N TYR A 779 -34.76 -5.95 -2.82
CA TYR A 779 -35.05 -7.23 -3.49
C TYR A 779 -33.81 -7.92 -4.11
N PRO A 780 -32.65 -7.98 -3.43
CA PRO A 780 -31.41 -8.46 -4.03
C PRO A 780 -31.44 -9.93 -4.46
N GLY A 781 -32.13 -10.79 -3.70
CA GLY A 781 -32.33 -12.20 -4.07
C GLY A 781 -33.19 -12.35 -5.34
N GLN A 782 -34.27 -11.57 -5.46
CA GLN A 782 -35.12 -11.60 -6.66
C GLN A 782 -34.36 -11.06 -7.88
N SER A 783 -33.60 -9.97 -7.73
CA SER A 783 -32.69 -9.50 -8.78
C SER A 783 -31.72 -10.60 -9.20
N ALA A 784 -31.10 -11.31 -8.26
CA ALA A 784 -30.23 -12.44 -8.57
C ALA A 784 -30.95 -13.48 -9.44
N TYR A 785 -32.17 -13.87 -9.08
CA TYR A 785 -33.01 -14.77 -9.87
C TYR A 785 -33.26 -14.22 -11.28
N ASP A 786 -33.70 -12.97 -11.39
CA ASP A 786 -34.12 -12.37 -12.65
C ASP A 786 -32.98 -12.24 -13.67
N TYR A 787 -31.74 -11.99 -13.22
CA TYR A 787 -30.58 -11.83 -14.10
C TYR A 787 -29.82 -13.15 -14.32
N ILE A 788 -29.57 -13.93 -13.27
CA ILE A 788 -28.77 -15.17 -13.36
C ILE A 788 -29.56 -16.27 -14.08
N VAL A 789 -30.83 -16.50 -13.70
CA VAL A 789 -31.62 -17.59 -14.27
C VAL A 789 -32.01 -17.29 -15.72
N SER A 790 -32.40 -16.04 -16.02
CA SER A 790 -32.69 -15.64 -17.40
C SER A 790 -31.46 -15.76 -18.30
N GLY A 791 -30.29 -15.30 -17.83
CA GLY A 791 -29.02 -15.40 -18.56
C GLY A 791 -28.62 -16.84 -18.79
N THR A 792 -28.72 -17.68 -17.76
CA THR A 792 -28.45 -19.13 -17.86
C THR A 792 -29.31 -19.78 -18.94
N ARG A 793 -30.62 -19.50 -18.94
CA ARG A 793 -31.53 -20.03 -19.98
C ARG A 793 -31.20 -19.49 -21.37
N ALA A 794 -30.79 -18.23 -21.47
CA ALA A 794 -30.38 -17.64 -22.74
C ALA A 794 -29.12 -18.31 -23.32
N VAL A 795 -28.14 -18.66 -22.48
CA VAL A 795 -26.95 -19.43 -22.89
C VAL A 795 -27.35 -20.86 -23.28
N VAL A 796 -28.21 -21.53 -22.48
CA VAL A 796 -28.71 -22.88 -22.81
C VAL A 796 -29.41 -22.91 -24.17
N LYS A 797 -30.18 -21.87 -24.50
CA LYS A 797 -30.89 -21.74 -25.79
C LYS A 797 -29.94 -21.73 -27.00
N GLN A 798 -28.65 -21.41 -26.82
CA GLN A 798 -27.66 -21.48 -27.89
C GLN A 798 -27.37 -22.92 -28.34
N GLY A 799 -27.82 -23.93 -27.60
CA GLY A 799 -27.82 -25.32 -28.06
C GLY A 799 -26.54 -26.10 -27.73
N TYR A 800 -25.49 -25.48 -27.19
CA TYR A 800 -24.24 -26.15 -26.84
C TYR A 800 -24.08 -26.49 -25.35
N VAL A 801 -25.03 -26.12 -24.49
CA VAL A 801 -24.98 -26.48 -23.05
C VAL A 801 -25.77 -27.77 -22.80
N ASP A 802 -25.18 -28.67 -22.01
CA ASP A 802 -25.89 -29.79 -21.37
C ASP A 802 -26.69 -29.26 -20.18
N SER A 803 -28.00 -29.09 -20.34
CA SER A 803 -28.88 -28.55 -19.30
C SER A 803 -29.02 -29.46 -18.08
N THR A 804 -28.53 -30.70 -18.13
CA THR A 804 -28.50 -31.61 -16.96
C THR A 804 -27.24 -31.44 -16.12
N LYS A 805 -26.23 -30.70 -16.61
CA LYS A 805 -24.91 -30.52 -15.98
C LYS A 805 -24.55 -29.06 -15.82
N MET A 806 -25.34 -28.35 -15.02
CA MET A 806 -25.12 -26.94 -14.71
C MET A 806 -24.86 -26.73 -13.22
N GLY A 807 -23.85 -25.92 -12.89
CA GLY A 807 -23.51 -25.57 -11.51
C GLY A 807 -23.58 -24.07 -11.22
N LEU A 808 -23.76 -23.69 -9.96
CA LEU A 808 -23.70 -22.30 -9.48
C LEU A 808 -22.47 -22.05 -8.60
N GLN A 809 -21.87 -20.87 -8.74
CA GLN A 809 -20.80 -20.41 -7.85
C GLN A 809 -20.86 -18.88 -7.62
N GLY A 810 -20.64 -18.48 -6.37
CA GLY A 810 -20.69 -17.10 -5.90
C GLY A 810 -20.10 -17.01 -4.50
N GLN A 811 -19.53 -15.85 -4.17
CA GLN A 811 -18.78 -15.60 -2.94
C GLN A 811 -19.37 -14.42 -2.17
N SER A 812 -19.27 -14.37 -0.83
CA SER A 812 -19.74 -13.25 -0.01
C SER A 812 -21.22 -12.91 -0.31
N TRP A 813 -21.49 -11.74 -0.89
CA TRP A 813 -22.79 -11.32 -1.41
C TRP A 813 -23.37 -12.30 -2.44
N GLY A 814 -22.53 -12.83 -3.34
CA GLY A 814 -22.89 -13.93 -4.24
C GLY A 814 -23.21 -15.23 -3.52
N GLY A 815 -22.63 -15.48 -2.35
CA GLY A 815 -22.94 -16.63 -1.50
C GLY A 815 -24.38 -16.56 -0.96
N TYR A 816 -24.81 -15.39 -0.47
CA TYR A 816 -26.21 -15.12 -0.10
C TYR A 816 -27.16 -15.40 -1.28
N GLN A 817 -26.83 -14.87 -2.45
CA GLN A 817 -27.64 -15.05 -3.65
C GLN A 817 -27.76 -16.52 -4.07
N ILE A 818 -26.72 -17.35 -3.91
CA ILE A 818 -26.82 -18.80 -4.14
C ILE A 818 -27.84 -19.43 -3.20
N VAL A 819 -27.74 -19.15 -1.90
CA VAL A 819 -28.66 -19.72 -0.90
C VAL A 819 -30.10 -19.31 -1.21
N TYR A 820 -30.33 -18.10 -1.71
CA TYR A 820 -31.63 -17.69 -2.22
C TYR A 820 -32.05 -18.49 -3.47
N LEU A 821 -31.21 -18.55 -4.50
CA LEU A 821 -31.52 -19.14 -5.80
C LEU A 821 -31.92 -20.63 -5.71
N ILE A 822 -31.23 -21.41 -4.88
CA ILE A 822 -31.52 -22.85 -4.73
C ILE A 822 -32.92 -23.11 -4.13
N THR A 823 -33.53 -22.12 -3.47
CA THR A 823 -34.93 -22.19 -3.00
C THR A 823 -35.95 -21.81 -4.06
N LYS A 824 -35.52 -21.19 -5.17
CA LYS A 824 -36.39 -20.65 -6.22
C LYS A 824 -36.37 -21.45 -7.51
N THR A 825 -35.38 -22.32 -7.72
CA THR A 825 -35.27 -23.09 -8.95
C THR A 825 -34.49 -24.39 -8.78
N ASN A 826 -34.90 -25.42 -9.52
CA ASN A 826 -34.20 -26.71 -9.63
C ASN A 826 -33.32 -26.77 -10.90
N LEU A 827 -32.97 -25.62 -11.50
CA LEU A 827 -32.25 -25.56 -12.77
C LEU A 827 -30.82 -26.09 -12.70
N TYR A 828 -30.19 -26.08 -11.52
CA TYR A 828 -28.77 -26.39 -11.34
C TYR A 828 -28.58 -27.70 -10.58
N ALA A 829 -27.66 -28.54 -11.07
CA ALA A 829 -27.33 -29.83 -10.48
C ALA A 829 -26.45 -29.72 -9.23
N ALA A 830 -25.69 -28.62 -9.10
CA ALA A 830 -24.84 -28.35 -7.94
C ALA A 830 -24.72 -26.85 -7.67
N ALA A 831 -24.44 -26.47 -6.42
CA ALA A 831 -24.23 -25.08 -6.03
C ALA A 831 -23.13 -24.97 -4.96
N TRP A 832 -22.25 -23.99 -5.10
CA TRP A 832 -21.20 -23.66 -4.15
C TRP A 832 -21.35 -22.22 -3.65
N ALA A 833 -21.97 -22.05 -2.48
CA ALA A 833 -22.05 -20.79 -1.76
C ALA A 833 -20.77 -20.54 -0.94
N GLY A 834 -19.87 -19.70 -1.44
CA GLY A 834 -18.62 -19.35 -0.75
C GLY A 834 -18.84 -18.23 0.27
N ALA A 835 -18.56 -18.48 1.55
CA ALA A 835 -18.65 -17.48 2.62
C ALA A 835 -19.93 -16.61 2.58
N PRO A 836 -21.14 -17.21 2.59
CA PRO A 836 -22.39 -16.46 2.46
C PRO A 836 -22.54 -15.45 3.60
N VAL A 837 -22.98 -14.24 3.26
CA VAL A 837 -23.36 -13.21 4.23
C VAL A 837 -24.86 -13.31 4.55
N ALA A 838 -25.25 -12.90 5.75
CA ALA A 838 -26.64 -12.93 6.23
C ALA A 838 -27.32 -11.58 6.04
#